data_AF-A0A367I2W1-F1
#
_entry.id   AF-A0A367I2W1-F1
#
_cell.length_a   1.000
_cell.length_b   1.000
_cell.length_c   1.000
_cell.angle_alpha   90.00
_cell.angle_beta   90.00
_cell.angle_gamma   90.00
#
_symmetry.space_group_name_H-M   'P 1'
#
loop_
_entity.id
_entity.type
_entity.pdbx_description
1 polymer ?
#
loop_
_entity_poly.entity_id
_entity_poly.type
_entity_poly.pdbx_seq_one_letter_code
_entity_poly.pdbx_strand_id
1 'polypeptide(L)'
;MRERGMALILVFVFLTSLASPSLLSEDATKAESSQLGQSTLDIVMLGNSYTSNNQLHVRVNNLLDAAGLDPDVQALTSGGKTLAWHGEQAEIEGTSWYDTLRDSHDFVILQGQSQVPGFPTSSSYWQDSLAGAEIIDTLVEAEGGDTFFMMTWGYRFGDESNQWRFPDFSTMQDHLKTGYLAFAENLSTGERPVFVAPVGMAHENIHDSLNNPTANYTIFSDLYASDGKHPSIQGTYLAACVIHVSMTGLPSVGLPSTGGINATRTLALQEWADHTVLNSSLEAGLTYPWQYEDPGVEFGVESGSVFNIDPGLTIGVGVNFTNLAEIDTTALVAVTGPSDWEISWNYPTSPGVGNSFEAPSDEVQWLQFSVTAPVVENGAPLADSIHDFSVSLVGDHTGNEDWWNFSMRYGEWKGMEIIEGGGSASIEPGGIVDLEFVLRNIGNSRNSLGINIAAVDENGSPVATPGYSFAHDGWTAIVYDRAGLDDMAPGESATVRMQVESPTRTIGRLDMMIQVWADGVQETQRLNQSISIVPRSGGDLGLTDVDCLFDVNPGDWCLVELFIENTGDAAFLFNLSVVDQPDWLAVNISDYTRYLGPGQRVHGIDVTAWTAVGLTAGLSGEVTIEVEVDGWVPAEVSFEVSIAAVHAWEVVRADAEVVDGRLTGFWEMHNIGNSPDGLVVSLECTDFTAFGVVAPEGSDSHTTNGDTRSFEILDVPIDGVVIFEVWMDVPEEVPIAADVVLTVEVRSVRDPSVMHVIEHAAAMDGAEPTTPVEPDEPSAFSVFLQRWLQTILIVTVSLVGMVAVAMAIRHRIEADREYYRKQNPEVVVEEVGDWMAKFEEGGEEIPEIIESPTTDVASFRADFIEKSGDHSRDVAPAPDTAVVGKAGELLDETQAEDAIQDAIEMADQLQESDIIHPENIVLDLDDFDERLDSLGRDLRDDEDP
;
A
#
# COMPACT_ATOMS: atom_id res chain seq x y z
N MET A 1 -28.72 16.52 -38.88
CA MET A 1 -28.64 17.23 -40.18
C MET A 1 -27.46 16.63 -40.93
N ARG A 2 -27.72 15.86 -42.00
CA ARG A 2 -27.49 16.24 -43.42
C ARG A 2 -26.01 16.53 -43.71
N GLU A 3 -25.23 15.62 -44.30
CA GLU A 3 -25.30 14.97 -45.65
C GLU A 3 -24.65 15.78 -46.81
N ARG A 4 -23.91 15.03 -47.65
CA ARG A 4 -23.51 15.28 -49.06
C ARG A 4 -22.32 16.24 -49.32
N GLY A 5 -21.47 15.96 -50.32
CA GLY A 5 -21.37 14.76 -51.18
C GLY A 5 -20.64 14.99 -52.52
N MET A 6 -20.55 13.93 -53.34
CA MET A 6 -20.26 13.85 -54.81
C MET A 6 -19.03 14.62 -55.37
N ALA A 7 -18.01 14.02 -56.01
CA ALA A 7 -17.93 13.05 -57.13
C ALA A 7 -17.86 13.67 -58.54
N LEU A 8 -16.77 13.33 -59.26
CA LEU A 8 -16.58 13.21 -60.75
C LEU A 8 -16.65 14.46 -61.66
N ILE A 9 -15.73 14.52 -62.66
CA ILE A 9 -16.00 14.88 -64.09
C ILE A 9 -14.74 14.72 -65.03
N LEU A 10 -14.96 14.08 -66.20
CA LEU A 10 -14.24 14.00 -67.52
C LEU A 10 -12.68 14.08 -67.64
N VAL A 11 -11.94 13.35 -68.51
CA VAL A 11 -12.13 12.63 -69.82
C VAL A 11 -12.06 13.47 -71.13
N PHE A 12 -10.96 13.31 -71.91
CA PHE A 12 -10.78 13.51 -73.38
C PHE A 12 -9.31 13.09 -73.73
N VAL A 13 -8.93 11.94 -74.32
CA VAL A 13 -9.22 11.21 -75.58
C VAL A 13 -8.41 11.68 -76.82
N PHE A 14 -7.84 10.69 -77.55
CA PHE A 14 -7.19 10.62 -78.90
C PHE A 14 -5.64 10.55 -78.93
N LEU A 15 -4.92 9.66 -79.63
CA LEU A 15 -5.10 8.30 -80.23
C LEU A 15 -3.81 7.97 -81.03
N THR A 16 -3.23 6.75 -80.91
CA THR A 16 -2.16 6.15 -81.77
C THR A 16 -0.76 6.83 -81.84
N SER A 17 0.39 6.16 -82.10
CA SER A 17 0.70 4.79 -82.57
C SER A 17 2.07 4.24 -82.10
N LEU A 18 2.19 2.91 -81.97
CA LEU A 18 3.34 2.03 -82.33
C LEU A 18 4.80 2.54 -82.19
N ALA A 19 5.57 1.96 -81.26
CA ALA A 19 6.91 1.36 -81.48
C ALA A 19 7.51 0.81 -80.17
N SER A 20 8.22 -0.32 -80.24
CA SER A 20 8.95 -0.95 -79.13
C SER A 20 10.24 -0.19 -78.77
N PRO A 21 10.80 -0.42 -77.57
CA PRO A 21 12.23 -0.37 -77.34
C PRO A 21 12.80 -1.78 -77.05
N SER A 22 13.81 -2.17 -77.80
CA SER A 22 14.71 -3.29 -77.45
C SER A 22 16.14 -2.92 -77.82
N LEU A 23 17.11 -3.33 -76.97
CA LEU A 23 18.58 -3.29 -77.19
C LEU A 23 19.21 -1.87 -77.19
N LEU A 24 20.47 -1.59 -76.82
CA LEU A 24 21.65 -2.28 -76.17
C LEU A 24 22.65 -1.13 -75.77
N SER A 25 23.72 -1.27 -74.97
CA SER A 25 24.36 -2.36 -74.21
C SER A 25 25.24 -1.79 -73.05
N GLU A 26 25.68 -2.68 -72.14
CA GLU A 26 26.90 -2.61 -71.29
C GLU A 26 27.02 -1.47 -70.24
N ASP A 27 27.67 -1.67 -69.08
CA ASP A 27 28.64 -2.71 -68.70
C ASP A 27 28.39 -3.18 -67.25
N ALA A 28 28.26 -4.49 -67.03
CA ALA A 28 28.06 -5.10 -65.72
C ALA A 28 29.23 -6.05 -65.44
N THR A 29 30.25 -5.53 -64.77
CA THR A 29 31.46 -6.27 -64.44
C THR A 29 31.19 -7.39 -63.44
N LYS A 30 31.06 -8.60 -63.98
CA LYS A 30 31.63 -9.83 -63.42
C LYS A 30 31.55 -9.96 -61.89
N ALA A 31 30.35 -10.20 -61.37
CA ALA A 31 30.23 -11.02 -60.16
C ALA A 31 30.67 -12.44 -60.52
N GLU A 32 31.45 -13.09 -59.66
CA GLU A 32 31.86 -14.46 -59.86
C GLU A 32 30.65 -15.37 -59.65
N SER A 33 30.42 -16.30 -60.58
CA SER A 33 29.57 -17.45 -60.31
C SER A 33 30.33 -18.31 -59.30
N SER A 34 29.96 -18.19 -58.03
CA SER A 34 29.91 -19.36 -57.17
C SER A 34 28.95 -20.33 -57.85
N GLN A 35 29.49 -21.41 -58.41
CA GLN A 35 28.67 -22.60 -58.57
C GLN A 35 28.38 -23.07 -57.15
N LEU A 36 27.11 -23.04 -56.73
CA LEU A 36 26.68 -23.99 -55.72
C LEU A 36 26.97 -25.38 -56.30
N GLY A 37 27.55 -26.26 -55.50
CA GLY A 37 27.58 -27.67 -55.88
C GLY A 37 26.16 -28.17 -55.72
N GLN A 38 25.48 -28.51 -56.81
CA GLN A 38 24.31 -29.36 -56.67
C GLN A 38 24.82 -30.72 -56.17
N SER A 39 24.21 -31.20 -55.09
CA SER A 39 24.21 -32.61 -54.69
C SER A 39 23.81 -33.49 -55.87
N THR A 40 24.41 -34.67 -55.99
CA THR A 40 24.11 -35.61 -57.06
C THR A 40 22.89 -36.44 -56.70
N LEU A 41 21.92 -36.53 -57.61
CA LEU A 41 20.73 -37.37 -57.46
C LEU A 41 21.07 -38.81 -57.90
N ASP A 42 21.40 -39.67 -56.94
CA ASP A 42 22.00 -40.99 -57.14
C ASP A 42 20.90 -42.08 -57.20
N ILE A 43 20.80 -42.75 -58.36
CA ILE A 43 19.65 -43.62 -58.68
C ILE A 43 20.09 -44.97 -59.24
N VAL A 44 19.63 -46.07 -58.65
CA VAL A 44 19.98 -47.44 -59.08
C VAL A 44 18.77 -48.19 -59.64
N MET A 45 18.80 -48.54 -60.93
CA MET A 45 17.75 -49.37 -61.54
C MET A 45 18.08 -50.87 -61.53
N LEU A 46 17.31 -51.67 -60.79
CA LEU A 46 17.42 -53.14 -60.76
C LEU A 46 16.36 -53.79 -61.66
N GLY A 47 16.78 -54.66 -62.59
CA GLY A 47 15.80 -55.34 -63.45
C GLY A 47 16.36 -56.25 -64.54
N ASN A 48 15.58 -56.39 -65.62
CA ASN A 48 15.85 -57.32 -66.72
C ASN A 48 15.80 -56.63 -68.08
N SER A 49 15.36 -57.34 -69.13
CA SER A 49 15.32 -56.84 -70.50
C SER A 49 14.32 -55.69 -70.72
N TYR A 50 13.44 -55.40 -69.76
CA TYR A 50 12.54 -54.25 -69.82
C TYR A 50 13.27 -52.94 -69.45
N THR A 51 14.25 -53.01 -68.55
CA THR A 51 15.13 -51.89 -68.15
C THR A 51 16.37 -51.77 -69.06
N SER A 52 16.96 -52.89 -69.50
CA SER A 52 18.19 -52.85 -70.31
C SER A 52 17.96 -52.51 -71.79
N ASN A 53 16.78 -52.84 -72.35
CA ASN A 53 16.46 -52.50 -73.73
C ASN A 53 16.43 -50.97 -73.93
N ASN A 54 17.08 -50.51 -75.01
CA ASN A 54 17.23 -49.10 -75.36
C ASN A 54 17.93 -48.21 -74.30
N GLN A 55 18.50 -48.82 -73.25
CA GLN A 55 19.18 -48.19 -72.10
C GLN A 55 18.27 -47.24 -71.33
N LEU A 56 17.28 -47.77 -70.59
CA LEU A 56 16.28 -46.95 -69.88
C LEU A 56 16.92 -45.96 -68.90
N HIS A 57 17.88 -46.39 -68.07
CA HIS A 57 18.62 -45.55 -67.13
C HIS A 57 19.20 -44.28 -67.77
N VAL A 58 19.91 -44.41 -68.90
CA VAL A 58 20.44 -43.24 -69.65
C VAL A 58 19.32 -42.30 -70.14
N ARG A 59 18.08 -42.78 -70.32
CA ARG A 59 16.95 -41.92 -70.71
C ARG A 59 16.31 -41.22 -69.52
N VAL A 60 16.31 -41.86 -68.35
CA VAL A 60 15.92 -41.24 -67.07
C VAL A 60 16.94 -40.15 -66.71
N ASN A 61 18.24 -40.47 -66.73
CA ASN A 61 19.36 -39.54 -66.54
C ASN A 61 19.23 -38.29 -67.40
N ASN A 62 19.02 -38.48 -68.71
CA ASN A 62 18.90 -37.38 -69.68
C ASN A 62 17.64 -36.52 -69.50
N LEU A 63 16.58 -37.03 -68.85
CA LEU A 63 15.36 -36.25 -68.58
C LEU A 63 15.51 -35.45 -67.29
N LEU A 64 16.10 -36.06 -66.25
CA LEU A 64 16.42 -35.40 -64.98
C LEU A 64 17.46 -34.26 -65.17
N ASP A 65 18.56 -34.52 -65.90
CA ASP A 65 19.56 -33.51 -66.31
C ASP A 65 18.90 -32.36 -67.10
N ALA A 66 18.04 -32.69 -68.07
CA ALA A 66 17.34 -31.69 -68.85
C ALA A 66 16.25 -30.91 -68.06
N ALA A 67 15.87 -31.38 -66.88
CA ALA A 67 15.00 -30.67 -65.94
C ALA A 67 15.77 -29.76 -64.96
N GLY A 68 17.11 -29.83 -64.93
CA GLY A 68 17.98 -28.97 -64.11
C GLY A 68 18.52 -29.62 -62.83
N LEU A 69 18.42 -30.95 -62.71
CA LEU A 69 19.00 -31.75 -61.62
C LEU A 69 20.40 -32.26 -62.03
N ASP A 70 21.21 -32.76 -61.10
CA ASP A 70 22.52 -33.39 -61.39
C ASP A 70 22.50 -34.92 -61.11
N PRO A 71 21.94 -35.77 -61.99
CA PRO A 71 21.68 -37.18 -61.70
C PRO A 71 22.78 -38.15 -62.14
N ASP A 72 23.13 -39.13 -61.29
CA ASP A 72 23.84 -40.37 -61.68
C ASP A 72 22.89 -41.58 -61.68
N VAL A 73 22.41 -41.98 -62.86
CA VAL A 73 21.47 -43.11 -62.99
C VAL A 73 22.17 -44.38 -63.46
N GLN A 74 22.45 -45.26 -62.51
CA GLN A 74 23.08 -46.55 -62.73
C GLN A 74 22.03 -47.67 -62.97
N ALA A 75 22.46 -48.82 -63.51
CA ALA A 75 21.54 -49.94 -63.75
C ALA A 75 22.20 -51.32 -63.69
N LEU A 76 21.70 -52.17 -62.79
CA LEU A 76 22.12 -53.56 -62.64
C LEU A 76 21.06 -54.48 -63.24
N THR A 77 21.30 -54.93 -64.48
CA THR A 77 20.29 -55.65 -65.28
C THR A 77 20.75 -57.01 -65.79
N SER A 78 19.84 -57.99 -65.81
CA SER A 78 20.13 -59.34 -66.31
C SER A 78 18.90 -60.01 -66.94
N GLY A 79 19.09 -60.69 -68.07
CA GLY A 79 17.99 -61.15 -68.94
C GLY A 79 17.03 -62.14 -68.27
N GLY A 80 15.73 -61.81 -68.27
CA GLY A 80 14.66 -62.67 -67.75
C GLY A 80 14.64 -62.88 -66.24
N LYS A 81 15.38 -62.09 -65.46
CA LYS A 81 15.48 -62.23 -64.00
C LYS A 81 14.27 -61.69 -63.24
N THR A 82 14.03 -62.27 -62.07
CA THR A 82 13.00 -61.93 -61.08
C THR A 82 13.62 -61.17 -59.91
N LEU A 83 12.78 -60.48 -59.11
CA LEU A 83 13.23 -59.80 -57.88
C LEU A 83 13.86 -60.79 -56.89
N ALA A 84 13.32 -62.02 -56.79
CA ALA A 84 13.91 -63.15 -56.05
C ALA A 84 15.41 -63.34 -56.36
N TRP A 85 15.78 -63.27 -57.64
CA TRP A 85 17.17 -63.44 -58.05
C TRP A 85 18.02 -62.20 -57.76
N HIS A 86 17.45 -60.99 -57.82
CA HIS A 86 18.16 -59.76 -57.48
C HIS A 86 18.48 -59.69 -55.98
N GLY A 87 17.53 -60.04 -55.11
CA GLY A 87 17.76 -60.18 -53.67
C GLY A 87 18.84 -61.22 -53.37
N GLU A 88 18.77 -62.41 -53.99
CA GLU A 88 19.83 -63.43 -53.87
C GLU A 88 21.22 -62.90 -54.28
N GLN A 89 21.33 -62.00 -55.29
CA GLN A 89 22.64 -61.42 -55.63
C GLN A 89 23.09 -60.36 -54.61
N ALA A 90 22.19 -59.56 -54.05
CA ALA A 90 22.50 -58.52 -53.07
C ALA A 90 23.13 -59.08 -51.76
N GLU A 91 22.86 -60.34 -51.45
CA GLU A 91 23.46 -61.08 -50.33
C GLU A 91 24.81 -61.75 -50.65
N ILE A 92 25.19 -61.90 -51.93
CA ILE A 92 26.42 -62.62 -52.34
C ILE A 92 27.60 -61.64 -52.48
N GLU A 93 28.51 -61.68 -51.50
CA GLU A 93 29.79 -60.95 -51.52
C GLU A 93 30.53 -61.04 -52.87
N GLY A 94 30.96 -59.90 -53.39
CA GLY A 94 31.70 -59.78 -54.65
C GLY A 94 30.85 -59.84 -55.92
N THR A 95 29.52 -59.67 -55.81
CA THR A 95 28.68 -59.26 -56.94
C THR A 95 28.48 -57.74 -56.93
N SER A 96 28.22 -57.16 -58.11
CA SER A 96 27.90 -55.72 -58.20
C SER A 96 26.60 -55.34 -57.47
N TRP A 97 25.68 -56.30 -57.23
CA TRP A 97 24.49 -56.04 -56.42
C TRP A 97 24.82 -55.92 -54.94
N TYR A 98 25.78 -56.72 -54.45
CA TYR A 98 26.23 -56.66 -53.07
C TYR A 98 26.98 -55.34 -52.78
N ASP A 99 27.85 -54.93 -53.69
CA ASP A 99 28.66 -53.73 -53.52
C ASP A 99 27.78 -52.46 -53.61
N THR A 100 27.00 -52.31 -54.70
CA THR A 100 26.18 -51.10 -54.92
C THR A 100 25.11 -50.88 -53.85
N LEU A 101 24.43 -51.93 -53.36
CA LEU A 101 23.38 -51.79 -52.32
C LEU A 101 23.94 -51.65 -50.89
N ARG A 102 25.19 -51.18 -50.76
CA ARG A 102 25.88 -50.81 -49.50
C ARG A 102 26.60 -49.46 -49.61
N ASP A 103 26.36 -48.75 -50.69
CA ASP A 103 26.59 -47.32 -50.82
C ASP A 103 25.21 -46.64 -50.66
N SER A 104 25.15 -45.38 -50.21
CA SER A 104 23.88 -44.63 -50.17
C SER A 104 23.42 -44.28 -51.58
N HIS A 105 22.10 -44.32 -51.82
CA HIS A 105 21.42 -43.88 -53.04
C HIS A 105 20.03 -43.38 -52.67
N ASP A 106 19.64 -42.23 -53.21
CA ASP A 106 18.34 -41.61 -52.91
C ASP A 106 17.20 -42.53 -53.36
N PHE A 107 17.30 -43.14 -54.55
CA PHE A 107 16.25 -43.99 -55.09
C PHE A 107 16.73 -45.30 -55.76
N VAL A 108 16.18 -46.42 -55.31
CA VAL A 108 16.39 -47.74 -55.94
C VAL A 108 15.13 -48.22 -56.65
N ILE A 109 15.20 -48.28 -57.99
CA ILE A 109 14.06 -48.61 -58.87
C ILE A 109 14.05 -50.11 -59.21
N LEU A 110 13.10 -50.84 -58.65
CA LEU A 110 12.87 -52.28 -58.79
C LEU A 110 11.90 -52.61 -59.94
N GLN A 111 12.34 -53.44 -60.88
CA GLN A 111 11.51 -53.96 -61.97
C GLN A 111 11.26 -55.47 -61.86
N GLY A 112 10.01 -55.83 -61.59
CA GLY A 112 9.55 -57.22 -61.53
C GLY A 112 9.54 -57.90 -62.91
N GLN A 113 9.75 -59.23 -62.93
CA GLN A 113 9.67 -60.01 -64.18
C GLN A 113 8.28 -59.84 -64.81
N SER A 114 8.21 -59.69 -66.14
CA SER A 114 7.05 -59.22 -66.92
C SER A 114 5.71 -59.98 -66.79
N GLN A 115 5.63 -61.03 -65.97
CA GLN A 115 4.43 -61.81 -65.68
C GLN A 115 4.22 -62.06 -64.19
N VAL A 116 5.30 -62.09 -63.41
CA VAL A 116 5.30 -62.56 -62.03
C VAL A 116 4.43 -61.72 -61.07
N PRO A 117 4.48 -60.37 -61.08
CA PRO A 117 3.54 -59.55 -60.32
C PRO A 117 2.08 -59.89 -60.65
N GLY A 118 1.81 -60.24 -61.91
CA GLY A 118 0.46 -60.59 -62.38
C GLY A 118 -0.03 -61.98 -61.96
N PHE A 119 0.78 -62.82 -61.31
CA PHE A 119 0.28 -64.07 -60.74
C PHE A 119 -0.48 -63.84 -59.41
N PRO A 120 -1.36 -64.77 -58.98
CA PRO A 120 -1.99 -64.67 -57.67
C PRO A 120 -0.96 -64.60 -56.56
N THR A 121 -1.23 -63.83 -55.49
CA THR A 121 -0.31 -63.66 -54.35
C THR A 121 0.06 -64.97 -53.65
N SER A 122 -0.78 -66.01 -53.76
CA SER A 122 -0.51 -67.37 -53.28
C SER A 122 0.41 -68.22 -54.19
N SER A 123 0.91 -67.66 -55.30
CA SER A 123 1.89 -68.30 -56.18
C SER A 123 3.29 -68.19 -55.57
N SER A 124 4.07 -69.28 -55.61
CA SER A 124 5.48 -69.23 -55.19
C SER A 124 6.26 -68.17 -55.96
N TYR A 125 6.06 -68.03 -57.28
CA TYR A 125 6.74 -67.01 -58.08
C TYR A 125 6.50 -65.58 -57.55
N TRP A 126 5.29 -65.29 -57.09
CA TRP A 126 4.94 -63.98 -56.52
C TRP A 126 5.59 -63.81 -55.14
N GLN A 127 5.43 -64.80 -54.25
CA GLN A 127 6.02 -64.81 -52.90
C GLN A 127 7.56 -64.71 -52.93
N ASP A 128 8.23 -65.52 -53.75
CA ASP A 128 9.68 -65.49 -53.94
C ASP A 128 10.16 -64.11 -54.42
N SER A 129 9.33 -63.41 -55.22
CA SER A 129 9.66 -62.07 -55.73
C SER A 129 9.37 -60.94 -54.74
N LEU A 130 8.38 -61.10 -53.86
CA LEU A 130 8.20 -60.20 -52.71
C LEU A 130 9.39 -60.35 -51.76
N ALA A 131 9.75 -61.57 -51.35
CA ALA A 131 10.89 -61.82 -50.46
C ALA A 131 12.22 -61.30 -51.03
N GLY A 132 12.42 -61.41 -52.35
CA GLY A 132 13.57 -60.80 -53.02
C GLY A 132 13.56 -59.26 -53.04
N ALA A 133 12.38 -58.63 -52.98
CA ALA A 133 12.24 -57.19 -52.85
C ALA A 133 12.40 -56.72 -51.40
N GLU A 134 11.86 -57.46 -50.42
CA GLU A 134 12.08 -57.25 -48.97
C GLU A 134 13.59 -57.16 -48.65
N ILE A 135 14.38 -58.12 -49.15
CA ILE A 135 15.85 -58.12 -48.97
C ILE A 135 16.52 -56.85 -49.51
N ILE A 136 16.08 -56.37 -50.68
CA ILE A 136 16.67 -55.17 -51.30
C ILE A 136 16.23 -53.93 -50.53
N ASP A 137 14.94 -53.83 -50.20
CA ASP A 137 14.36 -52.69 -49.50
C ASP A 137 14.97 -52.49 -48.12
N THR A 138 15.22 -53.58 -47.36
CA THR A 138 15.95 -53.54 -46.08
C THR A 138 17.39 -53.02 -46.22
N LEU A 139 18.07 -53.29 -47.34
CA LEU A 139 19.42 -52.77 -47.60
C LEU A 139 19.37 -51.28 -47.96
N VAL A 140 18.36 -50.86 -48.72
CA VAL A 140 18.16 -49.47 -49.14
C VAL A 140 17.78 -48.59 -47.94
N GLU A 141 16.86 -49.06 -47.09
CA GLU A 141 16.51 -48.42 -45.80
C GLU A 141 17.74 -48.27 -44.88
N ALA A 142 18.61 -49.29 -44.80
CA ALA A 142 19.79 -49.28 -43.93
C ALA A 142 20.84 -48.21 -44.31
N GLU A 143 20.88 -47.80 -45.58
CA GLU A 143 21.77 -46.75 -46.09
C GLU A 143 21.04 -45.42 -46.36
N GLY A 144 19.77 -45.29 -45.92
CA GLY A 144 19.00 -44.03 -45.94
C GLY A 144 18.13 -43.77 -47.18
N GLY A 145 18.09 -44.68 -48.15
CA GLY A 145 17.41 -44.48 -49.43
C GLY A 145 15.94 -44.93 -49.50
N ASP A 146 15.29 -44.58 -50.61
CA ASP A 146 13.90 -44.95 -50.91
C ASP A 146 13.73 -45.96 -52.05
N THR A 147 12.72 -46.83 -51.91
CA THR A 147 12.43 -47.87 -52.90
C THR A 147 11.29 -47.47 -53.85
N PHE A 148 11.50 -47.69 -55.14
CA PHE A 148 10.54 -47.45 -56.21
C PHE A 148 10.23 -48.72 -57.00
N PHE A 149 8.96 -49.06 -57.22
CA PHE A 149 8.60 -50.08 -58.22
C PHE A 149 8.33 -49.48 -59.60
N MET A 150 9.03 -49.98 -60.62
CA MET A 150 8.68 -49.74 -62.02
C MET A 150 7.54 -50.70 -62.43
N MET A 151 6.28 -50.23 -62.37
CA MET A 151 5.13 -51.04 -62.78
C MET A 151 5.19 -51.37 -64.28
N THR A 152 5.49 -52.62 -64.61
CA THR A 152 5.58 -53.07 -66.02
C THR A 152 4.21 -53.15 -66.71
N TRP A 153 4.24 -53.13 -68.03
CA TRP A 153 3.06 -53.21 -68.91
C TRP A 153 2.69 -54.65 -69.31
N GLY A 154 1.41 -54.87 -69.59
CA GLY A 154 0.90 -56.09 -70.21
C GLY A 154 1.40 -56.29 -71.65
N TYR A 155 1.40 -57.53 -72.13
CA TYR A 155 1.76 -57.86 -73.51
C TYR A 155 0.68 -57.39 -74.50
N ARG A 156 1.08 -56.92 -75.68
CA ARG A 156 0.20 -56.31 -76.71
C ARG A 156 -1.03 -57.15 -77.08
N PHE A 157 -0.95 -58.47 -76.96
CA PHE A 157 -2.01 -59.42 -77.30
C PHE A 157 -2.34 -60.39 -76.14
N GLY A 158 -1.96 -60.05 -74.90
CA GLY A 158 -1.92 -61.01 -73.78
C GLY A 158 -0.75 -62.00 -73.90
N ASP A 159 -0.69 -63.01 -73.03
CA ASP A 159 0.32 -64.07 -73.10
C ASP A 159 -0.25 -65.36 -73.65
N GLU A 160 0.11 -65.69 -74.89
CA GLU A 160 -0.24 -66.97 -75.53
C GLU A 160 0.19 -68.21 -74.72
N SER A 161 1.24 -68.09 -73.90
CA SER A 161 1.70 -69.19 -73.03
C SER A 161 0.87 -69.35 -71.75
N ASN A 162 0.13 -68.32 -71.33
CA ASN A 162 -0.65 -68.29 -70.09
C ASN A 162 -2.05 -67.66 -70.29
N GLN A 163 -2.72 -67.96 -71.40
CA GLN A 163 -4.03 -67.39 -71.76
C GLN A 163 -5.12 -67.58 -70.68
N TRP A 164 -4.97 -68.55 -69.78
CA TRP A 164 -5.88 -68.76 -68.63
C TRP A 164 -5.84 -67.61 -67.61
N ARG A 165 -4.73 -66.87 -67.54
CA ARG A 165 -4.48 -65.73 -66.64
C ARG A 165 -4.34 -64.42 -67.39
N PHE A 166 -3.77 -64.45 -68.59
CA PHE A 166 -3.44 -63.28 -69.41
C PHE A 166 -4.02 -63.41 -70.83
N PRO A 167 -5.36 -63.50 -71.00
CA PRO A 167 -6.00 -63.71 -72.30
C PRO A 167 -5.86 -62.52 -73.28
N ASP A 168 -5.68 -61.32 -72.75
CA ASP A 168 -5.58 -60.05 -73.48
C ASP A 168 -4.72 -59.05 -72.70
N PHE A 169 -4.49 -57.86 -73.29
CA PHE A 169 -3.70 -56.80 -72.66
C PHE A 169 -4.34 -56.30 -71.36
N SER A 170 -5.62 -55.90 -71.38
CA SER A 170 -6.29 -55.28 -70.23
C SER A 170 -6.30 -56.20 -69.00
N THR A 171 -6.67 -57.48 -69.18
CA THR A 171 -6.66 -58.47 -68.09
C THR A 171 -5.25 -58.69 -67.52
N MET A 172 -4.23 -58.67 -68.39
CA MET A 172 -2.83 -58.76 -67.96
C MET A 172 -2.36 -57.50 -67.23
N GLN A 173 -2.76 -56.32 -67.71
CA GLN A 173 -2.41 -55.04 -67.11
C GLN A 173 -3.06 -54.86 -65.74
N ASP A 174 -4.33 -55.20 -65.59
CA ASP A 174 -5.02 -55.19 -64.29
C ASP A 174 -4.33 -56.11 -63.28
N HIS A 175 -3.95 -57.32 -63.70
CA HIS A 175 -3.23 -58.24 -62.83
C HIS A 175 -1.83 -57.74 -62.45
N LEU A 176 -1.08 -57.15 -63.39
CA LEU A 176 0.22 -56.54 -63.09
C LEU A 176 0.07 -55.36 -62.12
N LYS A 177 -0.91 -54.48 -62.37
CA LYS A 177 -1.25 -53.31 -61.53
C LYS A 177 -1.55 -53.73 -60.08
N THR A 178 -2.47 -54.67 -59.87
CA THR A 178 -2.72 -55.23 -58.53
C THR A 178 -1.47 -55.87 -57.91
N GLY A 179 -0.66 -56.55 -58.73
CA GLY A 179 0.57 -57.21 -58.28
C GLY A 179 1.64 -56.26 -57.73
N TYR A 180 1.92 -55.16 -58.45
CA TYR A 180 2.89 -54.15 -58.03
C TYR A 180 2.39 -53.33 -56.84
N LEU A 181 1.11 -52.98 -56.80
CA LEU A 181 0.52 -52.29 -55.64
C LEU A 181 0.59 -53.16 -54.39
N ALA A 182 0.34 -54.46 -54.51
CA ALA A 182 0.50 -55.39 -53.39
C ALA A 182 1.98 -55.56 -52.96
N PHE A 183 2.96 -55.46 -53.87
CA PHE A 183 4.37 -55.42 -53.46
C PHE A 183 4.69 -54.14 -52.67
N ALA A 184 4.29 -52.97 -53.18
CA ALA A 184 4.48 -51.69 -52.48
C ALA A 184 3.80 -51.67 -51.10
N GLU A 185 2.56 -52.16 -51.00
CA GLU A 185 1.77 -52.25 -49.76
C GLU A 185 2.41 -53.19 -48.71
N ASN A 186 3.14 -54.23 -49.12
CA ASN A 186 3.81 -55.14 -48.17
C ASN A 186 5.16 -54.60 -47.67
N LEU A 187 5.80 -53.67 -48.40
CA LEU A 187 7.08 -53.06 -48.01
C LEU A 187 6.92 -51.70 -47.32
N SER A 188 5.86 -50.95 -47.62
CA SER A 188 5.62 -49.62 -47.03
C SER A 188 5.39 -49.72 -45.52
N THR A 189 6.06 -48.84 -44.76
CA THR A 189 5.75 -48.59 -43.35
C THR A 189 4.95 -47.30 -43.19
N GLY A 190 4.60 -46.93 -41.95
CA GLY A 190 3.93 -45.66 -41.66
C GLY A 190 4.84 -44.44 -41.81
N GLU A 191 6.16 -44.65 -41.74
CA GLU A 191 7.20 -43.60 -41.78
C GLU A 191 7.95 -43.60 -43.13
N ARG A 192 8.08 -44.76 -43.79
CA ARG A 192 8.76 -44.94 -45.08
C ARG A 192 7.85 -45.63 -46.12
N PRO A 193 7.18 -44.86 -47.01
CA PRO A 193 6.33 -45.40 -48.07
C PRO A 193 7.15 -45.91 -49.26
N VAL A 194 6.75 -47.04 -49.85
CA VAL A 194 7.39 -47.56 -51.08
C VAL A 194 6.59 -47.15 -52.32
N PHE A 195 7.24 -46.44 -53.22
CA PHE A 195 6.59 -45.74 -54.33
C PHE A 195 6.41 -46.62 -55.59
N VAL A 196 5.54 -46.20 -56.51
CA VAL A 196 5.29 -46.92 -57.77
C VAL A 196 5.26 -45.98 -58.98
N ALA A 197 6.23 -46.11 -59.89
CA ALA A 197 6.23 -45.48 -61.20
C ALA A 197 5.28 -46.24 -62.16
N PRO A 198 4.12 -45.69 -62.56
CA PRO A 198 3.00 -46.47 -63.11
C PRO A 198 3.08 -46.65 -64.64
N VAL A 199 4.22 -47.15 -65.16
CA VAL A 199 4.46 -47.26 -66.62
C VAL A 199 3.41 -48.14 -67.32
N GLY A 200 2.93 -49.18 -66.64
CA GLY A 200 1.82 -50.02 -67.09
C GLY A 200 0.49 -49.26 -67.24
N MET A 201 0.17 -48.33 -66.33
CA MET A 201 -1.03 -47.48 -66.45
C MET A 201 -0.90 -46.47 -67.60
N ALA A 202 0.32 -46.02 -67.94
CA ALA A 202 0.52 -45.20 -69.14
C ALA A 202 0.23 -46.00 -70.43
N HIS A 203 0.56 -47.31 -70.45
CA HIS A 203 0.15 -48.20 -71.55
C HIS A 203 -1.38 -48.42 -71.57
N GLU A 204 -2.01 -48.53 -70.39
CA GLU A 204 -3.46 -48.67 -70.20
C GLU A 204 -4.24 -47.44 -70.71
N ASN A 205 -3.88 -46.25 -70.25
CA ASN A 205 -4.45 -44.97 -70.68
C ASN A 205 -4.36 -44.80 -72.22
N ILE A 206 -3.20 -45.14 -72.79
CA ILE A 206 -2.99 -45.07 -74.25
C ILE A 206 -3.82 -46.14 -74.99
N HIS A 207 -3.95 -47.36 -74.44
CA HIS A 207 -4.77 -48.43 -75.00
C HIS A 207 -6.25 -48.03 -75.05
N ASP A 208 -6.80 -47.56 -73.94
CA ASP A 208 -8.23 -47.28 -73.77
C ASP A 208 -8.68 -46.00 -74.48
N SER A 209 -7.74 -45.10 -74.81
CA SER A 209 -7.99 -43.96 -75.70
C SER A 209 -8.33 -44.35 -77.15
N LEU A 210 -8.18 -45.63 -77.53
CA LEU A 210 -8.29 -46.11 -78.91
C LEU A 210 -9.43 -47.13 -79.10
N ASN A 211 -10.19 -46.99 -80.18
CA ASN A 211 -11.24 -47.96 -80.54
C ASN A 211 -10.72 -49.32 -81.02
N ASN A 212 -9.44 -49.42 -81.41
CA ASN A 212 -8.80 -50.66 -81.85
C ASN A 212 -7.28 -50.58 -81.58
N PRO A 213 -6.86 -50.65 -80.31
CA PRO A 213 -5.49 -50.33 -79.90
C PRO A 213 -4.45 -51.27 -80.50
N THR A 214 -4.79 -52.56 -80.64
CA THR A 214 -3.87 -53.61 -81.10
C THR A 214 -3.64 -53.64 -82.61
N ALA A 215 -4.35 -52.81 -83.40
CA ALA A 215 -4.06 -52.60 -84.81
C ALA A 215 -2.62 -52.07 -85.03
N ASN A 216 -1.99 -52.37 -86.17
CA ASN A 216 -0.65 -51.86 -86.49
C ASN A 216 -0.63 -50.35 -86.74
N TYR A 217 0.48 -49.69 -86.40
CA TYR A 217 0.73 -48.25 -86.59
C TYR A 217 -0.19 -47.34 -85.75
N THR A 218 -0.69 -47.86 -84.63
CA THR A 218 -1.31 -47.09 -83.54
C THR A 218 -0.25 -46.63 -82.55
N ILE A 219 -0.52 -45.57 -81.77
CA ILE A 219 0.39 -45.16 -80.69
C ILE A 219 0.66 -46.32 -79.71
N PHE A 220 -0.36 -47.11 -79.37
CA PHE A 220 -0.23 -48.28 -78.50
C PHE A 220 0.65 -49.39 -79.11
N SER A 221 0.39 -49.80 -80.35
CA SER A 221 1.18 -50.86 -81.00
C SER A 221 2.62 -50.45 -81.25
N ASP A 222 2.88 -49.16 -81.46
CA ASP A 222 4.22 -48.59 -81.62
C ASP A 222 5.04 -48.61 -80.31
N LEU A 223 4.44 -48.79 -79.12
CA LEU A 223 5.17 -48.93 -77.86
C LEU A 223 5.97 -50.24 -77.77
N TYR A 224 5.59 -51.25 -78.55
CA TYR A 224 6.16 -52.60 -78.50
C TYR A 224 7.18 -52.88 -79.61
N ALA A 225 8.17 -53.71 -79.30
CA ALA A 225 8.99 -54.39 -80.29
C ALA A 225 8.17 -55.40 -81.10
N SER A 226 8.77 -56.00 -82.13
CA SER A 226 8.10 -56.95 -83.04
C SER A 226 7.59 -58.24 -82.37
N ASP A 227 7.98 -58.50 -81.13
CA ASP A 227 7.51 -59.65 -80.34
C ASP A 227 6.24 -59.35 -79.51
N GLY A 228 5.78 -58.10 -79.47
CA GLY A 228 4.60 -57.68 -78.69
C GLY A 228 4.78 -57.71 -77.17
N LYS A 229 6.03 -57.83 -76.68
CA LYS A 229 6.37 -57.94 -75.25
C LYS A 229 7.38 -56.86 -74.84
N HIS A 230 8.55 -56.84 -75.48
CA HIS A 230 9.61 -55.89 -75.15
C HIS A 230 9.28 -54.47 -75.62
N PRO A 231 9.86 -53.43 -75.00
CA PRO A 231 9.59 -52.05 -75.39
C PRO A 231 10.30 -51.71 -76.71
N SER A 232 9.62 -50.95 -77.57
CA SER A 232 10.27 -50.19 -78.63
C SER A 232 10.97 -48.97 -78.04
N ILE A 233 11.66 -48.18 -78.89
CA ILE A 233 12.21 -46.89 -78.45
C ILE A 233 11.13 -45.92 -77.92
N GLN A 234 9.89 -46.02 -78.43
CA GLN A 234 8.74 -45.24 -77.94
C GLN A 234 8.26 -45.74 -76.58
N GLY A 235 8.22 -47.07 -76.37
CA GLY A 235 7.88 -47.67 -75.07
C GLY A 235 8.92 -47.33 -73.99
N THR A 236 10.21 -47.40 -74.31
CA THR A 236 11.28 -46.98 -73.37
C THR A 236 11.22 -45.47 -73.09
N TYR A 237 10.92 -44.63 -74.09
CA TYR A 237 10.81 -43.19 -73.85
C TYR A 237 9.59 -42.84 -72.97
N LEU A 238 8.45 -43.51 -73.18
CA LEU A 238 7.28 -43.39 -72.30
C LEU A 238 7.63 -43.81 -70.87
N ALA A 239 8.34 -44.94 -70.70
CA ALA A 239 8.81 -45.40 -69.40
C ALA A 239 9.73 -44.37 -68.71
N ALA A 240 10.65 -43.77 -69.46
CA ALA A 240 11.56 -42.74 -68.94
C ALA A 240 10.81 -41.46 -68.51
N CYS A 241 9.84 -41.01 -69.30
CA CYS A 241 8.99 -39.87 -68.94
C CYS A 241 8.17 -40.17 -67.69
N VAL A 242 7.52 -41.34 -67.62
CA VAL A 242 6.75 -41.75 -66.44
C VAL A 242 7.65 -41.80 -65.21
N ILE A 243 8.85 -42.40 -65.27
CA ILE A 243 9.79 -42.43 -64.14
C ILE A 243 10.20 -41.01 -63.72
N HIS A 244 10.57 -40.14 -64.67
CA HIS A 244 10.97 -38.76 -64.37
C HIS A 244 9.87 -37.97 -63.63
N VAL A 245 8.64 -37.96 -64.17
CA VAL A 245 7.50 -37.32 -63.49
C VAL A 245 7.21 -38.04 -62.17
N SER A 246 7.35 -39.37 -62.14
CA SER A 246 7.18 -40.19 -60.95
C SER A 246 8.32 -40.08 -59.92
N MET A 247 9.33 -39.23 -60.12
CA MET A 247 10.37 -38.93 -59.12
C MET A 247 10.40 -37.44 -58.72
N THR A 248 9.92 -36.55 -59.57
CA THR A 248 10.11 -35.09 -59.42
C THR A 248 8.83 -34.28 -59.36
N GLY A 249 7.69 -34.84 -59.78
CA GLY A 249 6.46 -34.08 -60.02
C GLY A 249 6.52 -33.10 -61.19
N LEU A 250 7.67 -32.95 -61.85
CA LEU A 250 7.88 -32.03 -62.97
C LEU A 250 7.29 -32.62 -64.26
N PRO A 251 6.54 -31.84 -65.07
CA PRO A 251 6.01 -32.31 -66.35
C PRO A 251 7.12 -32.63 -67.37
N SER A 252 7.00 -33.77 -68.06
CA SER A 252 7.89 -34.13 -69.17
C SER A 252 7.66 -33.30 -70.43
N VAL A 253 6.48 -32.66 -70.58
CA VAL A 253 6.15 -31.85 -71.77
C VAL A 253 7.17 -30.73 -71.99
N GLY A 254 7.90 -30.82 -73.10
CA GLY A 254 8.92 -29.84 -73.51
C GLY A 254 10.37 -30.30 -73.28
N LEU A 255 10.59 -31.36 -72.49
CA LEU A 255 11.90 -31.97 -72.33
C LEU A 255 12.40 -32.62 -73.65
N PRO A 256 13.74 -32.77 -73.83
CA PRO A 256 14.30 -33.38 -75.02
C PRO A 256 13.89 -34.84 -75.21
N SER A 257 13.87 -35.28 -76.47
CA SER A 257 13.50 -36.65 -76.84
C SER A 257 14.68 -37.50 -77.27
N THR A 258 14.49 -38.81 -77.22
CA THR A 258 15.46 -39.78 -77.75
C THR A 258 15.37 -39.86 -79.28
N GLY A 259 16.52 -40.01 -79.94
CA GLY A 259 16.59 -40.18 -81.40
C GLY A 259 15.78 -41.38 -81.89
N GLY A 260 15.01 -41.19 -82.96
CA GLY A 260 14.12 -42.21 -83.54
C GLY A 260 12.62 -41.96 -83.31
N ILE A 261 12.26 -40.96 -82.52
CA ILE A 261 10.88 -40.49 -82.31
C ILE A 261 10.70 -39.14 -83.03
N ASN A 262 9.53 -38.89 -83.63
CA ASN A 262 9.21 -37.58 -84.22
C ASN A 262 8.51 -36.67 -83.21
N ALA A 263 8.66 -35.35 -83.35
CA ALA A 263 8.19 -34.37 -82.36
C ALA A 263 6.69 -34.51 -81.98
N THR A 264 5.81 -34.83 -82.92
CA THR A 264 4.37 -35.05 -82.64
C THR A 264 4.15 -36.30 -81.78
N ARG A 265 4.93 -37.37 -82.01
CA ARG A 265 4.88 -38.57 -81.17
C ARG A 265 5.56 -38.33 -79.82
N THR A 266 6.68 -37.60 -79.77
CA THR A 266 7.34 -37.19 -78.52
C THR A 266 6.34 -36.49 -77.60
N LEU A 267 5.71 -35.43 -78.09
CA LEU A 267 4.74 -34.66 -77.31
C LEU A 267 3.60 -35.54 -76.81
N ALA A 268 3.02 -36.38 -77.67
CA ALA A 268 1.94 -37.28 -77.26
C ALA A 268 2.38 -38.29 -76.18
N LEU A 269 3.63 -38.76 -76.18
CA LEU A 269 4.14 -39.66 -75.13
C LEU A 269 4.41 -38.91 -73.82
N GLN A 270 4.87 -37.66 -73.89
CA GLN A 270 5.02 -36.78 -72.72
C GLN A 270 3.64 -36.46 -72.10
N GLU A 271 2.68 -36.01 -72.91
CA GLU A 271 1.30 -35.72 -72.48
C GLU A 271 0.64 -36.93 -71.80
N TRP A 272 0.87 -38.16 -72.31
CA TRP A 272 0.35 -39.38 -71.68
C TRP A 272 1.11 -39.79 -70.41
N ALA A 273 2.42 -39.55 -70.31
CA ALA A 273 3.18 -39.78 -69.07
C ALA A 273 2.71 -38.81 -67.98
N ASP A 274 2.67 -37.51 -68.29
CA ASP A 274 2.25 -36.43 -67.40
C ASP A 274 0.81 -36.64 -66.94
N HIS A 275 -0.13 -36.93 -67.87
CA HIS A 275 -1.51 -37.28 -67.51
C HIS A 275 -1.60 -38.54 -66.65
N THR A 276 -0.72 -39.52 -66.88
CA THR A 276 -0.76 -40.75 -66.08
C THR A 276 -0.40 -40.44 -64.62
N VAL A 277 0.73 -39.77 -64.40
CA VAL A 277 1.32 -39.53 -63.06
C VAL A 277 0.64 -38.38 -62.31
N LEU A 278 0.38 -37.25 -62.98
CA LEU A 278 -0.15 -36.03 -62.35
C LEU A 278 -1.69 -36.01 -62.29
N ASN A 279 -2.36 -37.09 -62.73
CA ASN A 279 -3.82 -37.19 -62.69
C ASN A 279 -4.30 -38.63 -62.42
N SER A 280 -4.15 -39.55 -63.38
CA SER A 280 -4.87 -40.85 -63.30
C SER A 280 -4.38 -41.80 -62.20
N SER A 281 -3.10 -41.76 -61.82
CA SER A 281 -2.56 -42.59 -60.73
C SER A 281 -2.86 -41.99 -59.36
N LEU A 282 -2.89 -40.66 -59.25
CA LEU A 282 -3.37 -39.96 -58.05
C LEU A 282 -4.85 -40.27 -57.79
N GLU A 283 -5.69 -40.24 -58.84
CA GLU A 283 -7.10 -40.69 -58.75
C GLU A 283 -7.23 -42.18 -58.36
N ALA A 284 -6.22 -43.01 -58.69
CA ALA A 284 -6.14 -44.41 -58.30
C ALA A 284 -5.49 -44.65 -56.92
N GLY A 285 -5.09 -43.60 -56.21
CA GLY A 285 -4.55 -43.67 -54.85
C GLY A 285 -3.06 -43.99 -54.74
N LEU A 286 -2.27 -43.82 -55.80
CA LEU A 286 -0.81 -43.89 -55.70
C LEU A 286 -0.27 -42.59 -55.08
N THR A 287 0.73 -42.71 -54.20
CA THR A 287 1.49 -41.59 -53.62
C THR A 287 2.91 -41.53 -54.18
N TYR A 288 3.59 -40.42 -53.95
CA TYR A 288 4.86 -40.05 -54.56
C TYR A 288 5.72 -39.14 -53.67
N PRO A 289 7.07 -39.14 -53.79
CA PRO A 289 7.99 -38.35 -52.96
C PRO A 289 7.61 -36.87 -52.77
N TRP A 290 7.41 -36.11 -53.87
CA TRP A 290 7.06 -34.67 -53.83
C TRP A 290 5.63 -34.37 -53.32
N GLN A 291 4.95 -35.36 -52.74
CA GLN A 291 3.70 -35.17 -51.99
C GLN A 291 3.89 -35.28 -50.48
N TYR A 292 5.06 -35.71 -50.02
CA TYR A 292 5.50 -35.67 -48.63
C TYR A 292 6.27 -34.35 -48.42
N GLU A 293 6.24 -33.83 -47.20
CA GLU A 293 6.91 -32.55 -46.90
C GLU A 293 8.43 -32.75 -46.97
N ASP A 294 9.07 -31.91 -47.78
CA ASP A 294 10.53 -31.84 -47.91
C ASP A 294 11.12 -31.47 -46.53
N PRO A 295 11.88 -32.37 -45.88
CA PRO A 295 12.40 -32.11 -44.54
C PRO A 295 13.45 -31.01 -44.65
N GLY A 296 13.08 -29.78 -44.31
CA GLY A 296 13.95 -28.62 -44.50
C GLY A 296 15.06 -28.51 -43.45
N VAL A 297 15.15 -27.36 -42.79
CA VAL A 297 16.12 -27.13 -41.73
C VAL A 297 15.53 -27.46 -40.35
N GLU A 298 16.28 -28.20 -39.53
CA GLU A 298 15.88 -28.64 -38.18
C GLU A 298 17.04 -28.48 -37.18
N PHE A 299 16.73 -28.14 -35.92
CA PHE A 299 17.69 -28.14 -34.83
C PHE A 299 18.06 -29.56 -34.38
N GLY A 300 19.36 -29.81 -34.16
CA GLY A 300 19.85 -31.10 -33.66
C GLY A 300 19.61 -31.34 -32.15
N VAL A 301 18.64 -30.64 -31.54
CA VAL A 301 18.38 -30.62 -30.09
C VAL A 301 16.90 -30.48 -29.76
N GLU A 302 16.45 -31.18 -28.72
CA GLU A 302 15.09 -31.02 -28.19
C GLU A 302 14.95 -29.76 -27.32
N SER A 303 13.75 -29.18 -27.34
CA SER A 303 13.35 -28.07 -26.46
C SER A 303 13.18 -28.52 -24.99
N GLY A 304 13.27 -27.56 -24.06
CA GLY A 304 13.01 -27.79 -22.63
C GLY A 304 14.25 -27.85 -21.72
N SER A 305 15.44 -27.53 -22.25
CA SER A 305 16.66 -27.38 -21.44
C SER A 305 16.55 -26.19 -20.48
N VAL A 306 16.97 -26.36 -19.22
CA VAL A 306 17.02 -25.28 -18.21
C VAL A 306 18.45 -25.10 -17.70
N PHE A 307 19.01 -23.90 -17.88
CA PHE A 307 20.37 -23.54 -17.46
C PHE A 307 20.33 -22.59 -16.25
N ASN A 308 21.28 -22.71 -15.31
CA ASN A 308 21.39 -21.79 -14.17
C ASN A 308 22.36 -20.65 -14.50
N ILE A 309 22.04 -19.41 -14.10
CA ILE A 309 22.91 -18.25 -14.28
C ILE A 309 22.75 -17.25 -13.12
N ASP A 310 23.87 -16.83 -12.54
CA ASP A 310 23.88 -15.86 -11.44
C ASP A 310 23.68 -14.42 -11.96
N PRO A 311 23.13 -13.51 -11.13
CA PRO A 311 22.89 -12.12 -11.51
C PRO A 311 24.10 -11.40 -12.08
N GLY A 312 23.92 -10.71 -13.22
CA GLY A 312 24.96 -9.95 -13.91
C GLY A 312 26.04 -10.79 -14.62
N LEU A 313 25.93 -12.12 -14.65
CA LEU A 313 26.84 -12.97 -15.43
C LEU A 313 26.38 -13.15 -16.89
N THR A 314 27.30 -13.58 -17.73
CA THR A 314 27.06 -13.92 -19.14
C THR A 314 27.42 -15.39 -19.39
N ILE A 315 26.52 -16.12 -20.05
CA ILE A 315 26.74 -17.49 -20.53
C ILE A 315 26.79 -17.52 -22.05
N GLY A 316 27.71 -18.31 -22.61
CA GLY A 316 27.73 -18.63 -24.04
C GLY A 316 26.86 -19.84 -24.32
N VAL A 317 25.93 -19.71 -25.26
CA VAL A 317 25.01 -20.77 -25.71
C VAL A 317 25.41 -21.18 -27.13
N GLY A 318 25.49 -22.49 -27.37
CA GLY A 318 25.79 -23.06 -28.68
C GLY A 318 24.82 -24.18 -29.02
N VAL A 319 24.31 -24.17 -30.25
CA VAL A 319 23.33 -25.13 -30.77
C VAL A 319 23.66 -25.44 -32.23
N ASN A 320 23.29 -26.62 -32.70
CA ASN A 320 23.46 -27.05 -34.09
C ASN A 320 22.13 -27.18 -34.82
N PHE A 321 22.17 -27.03 -36.14
CA PHE A 321 21.06 -27.31 -37.04
C PHE A 321 21.58 -27.98 -38.32
N THR A 322 20.71 -28.71 -39.02
CA THR A 322 21.04 -29.43 -40.25
C THR A 322 19.96 -29.11 -41.29
N ASN A 323 20.33 -29.07 -42.57
CA ASN A 323 19.39 -29.11 -43.68
C ASN A 323 19.23 -30.58 -44.10
N LEU A 324 18.02 -31.12 -43.99
CA LEU A 324 17.68 -32.49 -44.37
C LEU A 324 17.15 -32.59 -45.81
N ALA A 325 17.01 -31.46 -46.51
CA ALA A 325 16.60 -31.42 -47.89
C ALA A 325 17.82 -31.61 -48.79
N GLU A 326 17.66 -32.43 -49.83
CA GLU A 326 18.68 -32.85 -50.82
C GLU A 326 19.26 -31.72 -51.70
N ILE A 327 19.15 -30.47 -51.25
CA ILE A 327 19.54 -29.24 -51.95
C ILE A 327 20.04 -28.19 -50.96
N ASP A 328 21.19 -27.59 -51.26
CA ASP A 328 21.73 -26.45 -50.50
C ASP A 328 20.72 -25.30 -50.41
N THR A 329 20.49 -24.81 -49.18
CA THR A 329 19.63 -23.65 -48.90
C THR A 329 20.35 -22.63 -48.00
N THR A 330 19.74 -21.47 -47.79
CA THR A 330 20.05 -20.59 -46.66
C THR A 330 18.97 -20.71 -45.58
N ALA A 331 19.35 -20.42 -44.34
CA ALA A 331 18.48 -20.50 -43.18
C ALA A 331 18.52 -19.18 -42.38
N LEU A 332 17.36 -18.57 -42.15
CA LEU A 332 17.22 -17.41 -41.28
C LEU A 332 17.09 -17.89 -39.83
N VAL A 333 18.07 -17.55 -38.99
CA VAL A 333 18.02 -17.84 -37.56
C VAL A 333 17.81 -16.54 -36.79
N ALA A 334 16.89 -16.51 -35.83
CA ALA A 334 16.69 -15.40 -34.89
C ALA A 334 16.60 -15.91 -33.45
N VAL A 335 17.07 -15.09 -32.49
CA VAL A 335 17.01 -15.41 -31.05
C VAL A 335 16.16 -14.37 -30.33
N THR A 336 15.20 -14.85 -29.55
CA THR A 336 14.29 -14.04 -28.74
C THR A 336 14.33 -14.48 -27.27
N GLY A 337 13.94 -13.58 -26.37
CA GLY A 337 13.92 -13.78 -24.93
C GLY A 337 13.32 -12.57 -24.22
N PRO A 338 13.38 -12.50 -22.88
CA PRO A 338 12.74 -11.44 -22.11
C PRO A 338 13.44 -10.08 -22.32
N SER A 339 12.69 -8.98 -22.21
CA SER A 339 13.18 -7.62 -22.48
C SER A 339 14.38 -7.17 -21.65
N ASP A 340 14.49 -7.72 -20.44
CA ASP A 340 15.45 -7.26 -19.43
C ASP A 340 16.74 -8.09 -19.45
N TRP A 341 16.84 -9.05 -20.39
CA TRP A 341 18.00 -9.90 -20.61
C TRP A 341 18.72 -9.47 -21.89
N GLU A 342 20.04 -9.32 -21.83
CA GLU A 342 20.84 -8.93 -22.99
C GLU A 342 21.27 -10.17 -23.78
N ILE A 343 20.81 -10.27 -25.03
CA ILE A 343 21.20 -11.32 -25.98
C ILE A 343 22.16 -10.70 -26.99
N SER A 344 23.34 -11.29 -27.18
CA SER A 344 24.37 -10.78 -28.09
C SER A 344 25.04 -11.90 -28.89
N TRP A 345 25.50 -11.57 -30.09
CA TRP A 345 26.28 -12.46 -30.94
C TRP A 345 27.22 -11.64 -31.83
N ASN A 346 28.09 -12.30 -32.62
CA ASN A 346 29.11 -11.63 -33.44
C ASN A 346 28.73 -11.52 -34.93
N TYR A 347 27.46 -11.74 -35.29
CA TYR A 347 26.96 -11.66 -36.67
C TYR A 347 26.54 -10.23 -37.07
N PRO A 348 26.34 -9.93 -38.38
CA PRO A 348 26.11 -8.55 -38.87
C PRO A 348 24.81 -7.88 -38.41
N THR A 349 23.78 -8.66 -38.08
CA THR A 349 22.48 -8.20 -37.56
C THR A 349 22.39 -8.40 -36.04
N SER A 350 21.32 -7.94 -35.39
CA SER A 350 21.06 -8.25 -33.97
C SER A 350 20.29 -9.58 -33.83
N PRO A 351 20.43 -10.31 -32.70
CA PRO A 351 19.78 -11.62 -32.52
C PRO A 351 18.28 -11.64 -32.78
N GLY A 352 17.54 -10.65 -32.28
CA GLY A 352 16.09 -10.54 -32.50
C GLY A 352 15.65 -10.02 -33.88
N VAL A 353 16.58 -9.61 -34.75
CA VAL A 353 16.30 -9.34 -36.18
C VAL A 353 16.60 -10.58 -37.04
N GLY A 354 17.49 -11.45 -36.54
CA GLY A 354 17.92 -12.66 -37.20
C GLY A 354 19.05 -12.45 -38.21
N ASN A 355 19.81 -13.50 -38.47
CA ASN A 355 20.90 -13.56 -39.44
C ASN A 355 20.68 -14.76 -40.37
N SER A 356 21.01 -14.60 -41.65
CA SER A 356 20.99 -15.70 -42.63
C SER A 356 22.31 -16.47 -42.57
N PHE A 357 22.21 -17.80 -42.54
CA PHE A 357 23.32 -18.75 -42.53
C PHE A 357 23.22 -19.63 -43.78
N GLU A 358 24.37 -20.07 -44.31
CA GLU A 358 24.40 -21.14 -45.30
C GLU A 358 23.97 -22.45 -44.62
N ALA A 359 23.18 -23.28 -45.31
CA ALA A 359 22.69 -24.56 -44.82
C ALA A 359 22.82 -25.61 -45.95
N PRO A 360 24.02 -26.18 -46.15
CA PRO A 360 24.26 -27.20 -47.17
C PRO A 360 23.52 -28.50 -46.86
N SER A 361 23.18 -29.28 -47.88
CA SER A 361 22.58 -30.62 -47.72
C SER A 361 23.41 -31.46 -46.74
N ASP A 362 22.76 -32.02 -45.73
CA ASP A 362 23.32 -32.99 -44.77
C ASP A 362 24.52 -32.51 -43.94
N GLU A 363 24.88 -31.22 -44.02
CA GLU A 363 26.01 -30.66 -43.28
C GLU A 363 25.56 -29.90 -42.01
N VAL A 364 25.91 -30.47 -40.85
CA VAL A 364 25.63 -29.89 -39.52
C VAL A 364 26.29 -28.51 -39.34
N GLN A 365 25.48 -27.47 -39.22
CA GLN A 365 25.87 -26.10 -38.94
C GLN A 365 25.85 -25.80 -37.43
N TRP A 366 26.62 -24.79 -37.01
CA TRP A 366 26.74 -24.38 -35.59
C TRP A 366 26.44 -22.90 -35.38
N LEU A 367 25.45 -22.64 -34.54
CA LEU A 367 25.10 -21.32 -34.02
C LEU A 367 25.79 -21.08 -32.66
N GLN A 368 26.29 -19.87 -32.43
CA GLN A 368 26.76 -19.43 -31.11
C GLN A 368 26.28 -18.01 -30.79
N PHE A 369 25.79 -17.81 -29.58
CA PHE A 369 25.39 -16.51 -29.03
C PHE A 369 25.65 -16.47 -27.52
N SER A 370 25.42 -15.32 -26.90
CA SER A 370 25.61 -15.10 -25.47
C SER A 370 24.34 -14.50 -24.86
N VAL A 371 24.02 -14.95 -23.66
CA VAL A 371 22.90 -14.46 -22.84
C VAL A 371 23.48 -13.88 -21.55
N THR A 372 23.20 -12.62 -21.27
CA THR A 372 23.60 -11.92 -20.05
C THR A 372 22.39 -11.73 -19.16
N ALA A 373 22.49 -12.22 -17.93
CA ALA A 373 21.49 -12.03 -16.89
C ALA A 373 21.50 -10.57 -16.40
N PRO A 374 20.33 -9.94 -16.15
CA PRO A 374 20.29 -8.65 -15.47
C PRO A 374 20.92 -8.73 -14.08
N VAL A 375 21.24 -7.58 -13.49
CA VAL A 375 21.58 -7.46 -12.07
C VAL A 375 20.31 -7.38 -11.22
N VAL A 376 20.38 -7.79 -9.94
CA VAL A 376 19.24 -7.63 -9.03
C VAL A 376 19.06 -6.17 -8.66
N GLU A 377 17.88 -5.62 -8.98
CA GLU A 377 17.45 -4.30 -8.54
C GLU A 377 16.13 -4.40 -7.76
N ASN A 378 16.12 -3.87 -6.53
CA ASN A 378 14.95 -3.89 -5.63
C ASN A 378 14.32 -5.31 -5.43
N GLY A 379 15.14 -6.36 -5.47
CA GLY A 379 14.70 -7.75 -5.29
C GLY A 379 14.18 -8.48 -6.54
N ALA A 380 14.33 -7.90 -7.73
CA ALA A 380 13.96 -8.54 -9.00
C ALA A 380 15.17 -8.63 -9.97
N PRO A 381 15.22 -9.63 -10.87
CA PRO A 381 14.38 -10.84 -10.93
C PRO A 381 14.54 -11.76 -9.71
N LEU A 382 13.48 -12.49 -9.36
CA LEU A 382 13.42 -13.37 -8.19
C LEU A 382 14.41 -14.54 -8.29
N ALA A 383 14.92 -15.03 -7.17
CA ALA A 383 15.69 -16.26 -7.14
C ALA A 383 14.83 -17.45 -7.63
N ASP A 384 15.46 -18.40 -8.33
CA ASP A 384 14.84 -19.57 -8.95
C ASP A 384 13.75 -19.27 -10.02
N SER A 385 13.53 -18.01 -10.41
CA SER A 385 12.61 -17.69 -11.50
C SER A 385 13.12 -18.21 -12.84
N ILE A 386 12.21 -18.73 -13.65
CA ILE A 386 12.48 -19.31 -14.97
C ILE A 386 12.15 -18.27 -16.04
N HIS A 387 13.09 -18.05 -16.96
CA HIS A 387 13.02 -17.08 -18.03
C HIS A 387 13.22 -17.77 -19.38
N ASP A 388 12.21 -17.72 -20.25
CA ASP A 388 12.21 -18.48 -21.50
C ASP A 388 12.85 -17.72 -22.67
N PHE A 389 13.57 -18.47 -23.50
CA PHE A 389 14.24 -18.05 -24.71
C PHE A 389 13.85 -18.96 -25.86
N SER A 390 13.75 -18.40 -27.06
CA SER A 390 13.38 -19.13 -28.27
C SER A 390 14.33 -18.76 -29.40
N VAL A 391 14.94 -19.77 -30.02
CA VAL A 391 15.68 -19.65 -31.27
C VAL A 391 14.79 -20.18 -32.39
N SER A 392 14.42 -19.31 -33.33
CA SER A 392 13.68 -19.70 -34.54
C SER A 392 14.64 -19.95 -35.69
N LEU A 393 14.35 -20.97 -36.50
CA LEU A 393 15.06 -21.38 -37.70
C LEU A 393 14.05 -21.45 -38.85
N VAL A 394 14.33 -20.81 -39.98
CA VAL A 394 13.44 -20.80 -41.16
C VAL A 394 14.26 -21.04 -42.42
N GLY A 395 13.91 -22.06 -43.20
CA GLY A 395 14.58 -22.39 -44.47
C GLY A 395 14.09 -21.51 -45.63
N ASP A 396 15.00 -20.85 -46.34
CA ASP A 396 14.64 -19.94 -47.44
C ASP A 396 14.09 -20.66 -48.69
N HIS A 397 14.46 -21.93 -48.93
CA HIS A 397 13.96 -22.72 -50.06
C HIS A 397 12.57 -23.33 -49.80
N THR A 398 12.46 -24.14 -48.75
CA THR A 398 11.26 -24.90 -48.41
C THR A 398 10.22 -24.07 -47.68
N GLY A 399 10.65 -23.03 -46.95
CA GLY A 399 9.81 -22.27 -46.04
C GLY A 399 9.42 -23.03 -44.77
N ASN A 400 10.11 -24.15 -44.44
CA ASN A 400 9.88 -24.83 -43.17
C ASN A 400 10.37 -23.96 -42.00
N GLU A 401 9.74 -24.11 -40.84
CA GLU A 401 10.06 -23.40 -39.61
C GLU A 401 10.28 -24.40 -38.47
N ASP A 402 11.31 -24.19 -37.65
CA ASP A 402 11.61 -24.97 -36.45
C ASP A 402 12.06 -24.05 -35.29
N TRP A 403 11.91 -24.51 -34.05
CA TRP A 403 12.18 -23.74 -32.84
C TRP A 403 12.88 -24.55 -31.74
N TRP A 404 14.04 -24.05 -31.30
CA TRP A 404 14.66 -24.50 -30.07
C TRP A 404 14.35 -23.56 -28.90
N ASN A 405 13.56 -24.05 -27.94
CA ASN A 405 13.16 -23.34 -26.74
C ASN A 405 13.94 -23.85 -25.52
N PHE A 406 14.55 -22.94 -24.78
CA PHE A 406 15.26 -23.23 -23.53
C PHE A 406 14.97 -22.13 -22.51
N SER A 407 15.22 -22.42 -21.23
CA SER A 407 15.00 -21.45 -20.16
C SER A 407 16.26 -21.21 -19.33
N MET A 408 16.38 -20.00 -18.78
CA MET A 408 17.38 -19.64 -17.78
C MET A 408 16.71 -19.56 -16.41
N ARG A 409 17.23 -20.31 -15.44
CA ARG A 409 16.89 -20.17 -14.03
C ARG A 409 17.82 -19.15 -13.38
N TYR A 410 17.23 -18.13 -12.78
CA TYR A 410 17.94 -17.00 -12.21
C TYR A 410 18.49 -17.30 -10.81
N GLY A 411 19.78 -17.02 -10.60
CA GLY A 411 20.48 -17.33 -9.34
C GLY A 411 20.09 -16.45 -8.15
N GLU A 412 20.43 -16.91 -6.95
CA GLU A 412 20.22 -16.16 -5.71
C GLU A 412 21.28 -15.07 -5.51
N TRP A 413 20.85 -13.87 -5.14
CA TRP A 413 21.69 -12.80 -4.64
C TRP A 413 21.05 -12.14 -3.43
N LYS A 414 21.79 -12.12 -2.31
CA LYS A 414 21.36 -11.55 -1.03
C LYS A 414 22.01 -10.19 -0.80
N GLY A 415 21.21 -9.23 -0.33
CA GLY A 415 21.67 -7.90 0.04
C GLY A 415 20.71 -7.21 1.02
N MET A 416 21.21 -6.19 1.71
CA MET A 416 20.44 -5.39 2.67
C MET A 416 20.75 -3.90 2.53
N GLU A 417 19.82 -3.06 2.93
CA GLU A 417 19.96 -1.61 2.93
C GLU A 417 19.32 -0.98 4.18
N ILE A 418 19.92 0.09 4.69
CA ILE A 418 19.30 0.97 5.68
C ILE A 418 18.66 2.13 4.91
N ILE A 419 17.33 2.18 4.84
CA ILE A 419 16.58 3.25 4.17
C ILE A 419 16.57 4.51 5.04
N GLU A 420 16.29 4.35 6.34
CA GLU A 420 16.07 5.47 7.25
C GLU A 420 16.60 5.17 8.66
N GLY A 421 17.12 6.22 9.31
CA GLY A 421 17.55 6.20 10.71
C GLY A 421 18.92 6.88 10.93
N GLY A 422 19.30 7.01 12.19
CA GLY A 422 20.60 7.54 12.63
C GLY A 422 20.62 9.07 12.78
N GLY A 423 21.81 9.62 13.01
CA GLY A 423 21.98 11.07 13.16
C GLY A 423 21.91 11.51 14.62
N SER A 424 21.07 12.50 14.94
CA SER A 424 21.04 13.14 16.26
C SER A 424 19.62 13.33 16.81
N ALA A 425 19.40 12.93 18.07
CA ALA A 425 18.17 13.14 18.82
C ALA A 425 18.44 13.94 20.11
N SER A 426 17.40 14.60 20.63
CA SER A 426 17.38 15.28 21.92
C SER A 426 16.41 14.60 22.87
N ILE A 427 16.76 14.53 24.15
CA ILE A 427 15.94 13.91 25.21
C ILE A 427 15.95 14.78 26.46
N GLU A 428 14.90 14.71 27.26
CA GLU A 428 14.84 15.35 28.59
C GLU A 428 15.62 14.53 29.65
N PRO A 429 16.03 15.11 30.79
CA PRO A 429 16.75 14.38 31.85
C PRO A 429 15.87 13.32 32.54
N GLY A 430 16.32 12.07 32.57
CA GLY A 430 15.49 10.96 33.06
C GLY A 430 14.33 10.57 32.13
N GLY A 431 14.25 11.17 30.94
CA GLY A 431 13.23 10.90 29.95
C GLY A 431 13.54 9.69 29.07
N ILE A 432 12.57 9.38 28.21
CA ILE A 432 12.59 8.25 27.28
C ILE A 432 12.34 8.76 25.87
N VAL A 433 13.12 8.30 24.89
CA VAL A 433 12.93 8.60 23.46
C VAL A 433 12.86 7.30 22.66
N ASP A 434 11.87 7.20 21.79
CA ASP A 434 11.76 6.13 20.80
C ASP A 434 12.46 6.56 19.51
N LEU A 435 13.22 5.64 18.92
CA LEU A 435 13.95 5.81 17.67
C LEU A 435 13.53 4.71 16.69
N GLU A 436 13.17 5.11 15.47
CA GLU A 436 12.77 4.21 14.39
C GLU A 436 13.86 4.09 13.32
N PHE A 437 14.03 2.88 12.79
CA PHE A 437 14.98 2.57 11.71
C PHE A 437 14.26 1.72 10.67
N VAL A 438 14.42 2.04 9.39
CA VAL A 438 13.82 1.25 8.30
C VAL A 438 14.92 0.49 7.57
N LEU A 439 14.82 -0.84 7.63
CA LEU A 439 15.71 -1.77 6.95
C LEU A 439 14.99 -2.43 5.77
N ARG A 440 15.71 -2.71 4.67
CA ARG A 440 15.16 -3.34 3.48
C ARG A 440 15.98 -4.55 3.04
N ASN A 441 15.29 -5.64 2.69
CA ASN A 441 15.87 -6.72 1.93
C ASN A 441 15.94 -6.29 0.45
N ILE A 442 17.14 -6.02 -0.06
CA ILE A 442 17.34 -5.70 -1.49
C ILE A 442 17.69 -6.96 -2.31
N GLY A 443 17.90 -8.09 -1.66
CA GLY A 443 18.12 -9.39 -2.29
C GLY A 443 16.88 -9.93 -3.00
N ASN A 444 17.08 -10.89 -3.90
CA ASN A 444 16.01 -11.49 -4.70
C ASN A 444 15.40 -12.77 -4.12
N SER A 445 15.81 -13.16 -2.92
CA SER A 445 15.24 -14.25 -2.13
C SER A 445 14.74 -13.76 -0.77
N ARG A 446 13.94 -14.58 -0.09
CA ARG A 446 13.56 -14.33 1.31
C ARG A 446 14.80 -14.35 2.20
N ASN A 447 14.92 -13.38 3.09
CA ASN A 447 16.10 -13.27 3.96
C ASN A 447 15.75 -12.69 5.34
N SER A 448 16.49 -13.10 6.37
CA SER A 448 16.37 -12.51 7.71
C SER A 448 17.50 -11.52 7.97
N LEU A 449 17.13 -10.36 8.52
CA LEU A 449 18.03 -9.30 8.92
C LEU A 449 18.24 -9.32 10.44
N GLY A 450 19.43 -8.94 10.88
CA GLY A 450 19.80 -8.83 12.29
C GLY A 450 20.30 -7.43 12.63
N ILE A 451 19.97 -6.98 13.83
CA ILE A 451 20.37 -5.67 14.36
C ILE A 451 20.91 -5.81 15.78
N ASN A 452 22.01 -5.12 16.07
CA ASN A 452 22.59 -4.97 17.39
C ASN A 452 22.95 -3.50 17.65
N ILE A 453 22.94 -3.11 18.92
CA ILE A 453 23.30 -1.77 19.40
C ILE A 453 24.42 -1.84 20.44
N ALA A 454 25.25 -0.80 20.50
CA ALA A 454 26.27 -0.61 21.53
C ALA A 454 26.57 0.88 21.74
N ALA A 455 26.82 1.30 22.99
CA ALA A 455 27.48 2.58 23.25
C ALA A 455 28.90 2.60 22.64
N VAL A 456 29.34 3.76 22.13
CA VAL A 456 30.70 3.97 21.61
C VAL A 456 31.50 4.95 22.45
N ASP A 457 32.83 4.78 22.43
CA ASP A 457 33.79 5.71 23.04
C ASP A 457 34.08 6.93 22.15
N GLU A 458 34.91 7.86 22.65
CA GLU A 458 35.35 9.06 21.89
C GLU A 458 36.08 8.73 20.57
N ASN A 459 36.52 7.47 20.38
CA ASN A 459 37.17 6.99 19.16
C ASN A 459 36.19 6.27 18.21
N GLY A 460 34.89 6.22 18.54
CA GLY A 460 33.86 5.51 17.78
C GLY A 460 33.92 3.98 17.90
N SER A 461 34.64 3.44 18.89
CA SER A 461 34.74 2.00 19.15
C SER A 461 33.67 1.55 20.15
N PRO A 462 33.03 0.38 19.97
CA PRO A 462 31.99 -0.09 20.88
C PRO A 462 32.59 -0.44 22.25
N VAL A 463 31.98 0.10 23.31
CA VAL A 463 32.43 -0.04 24.71
C VAL A 463 32.20 -1.47 25.25
N ALA A 464 31.22 -2.18 24.70
CA ALA A 464 30.87 -3.56 25.02
C ALA A 464 30.49 -4.33 23.75
N THR A 465 30.33 -5.65 23.86
CA THR A 465 29.81 -6.49 22.77
C THR A 465 28.41 -5.99 22.34
N PRO A 466 28.18 -5.68 21.06
CA PRO A 466 26.85 -5.28 20.59
C PRO A 466 25.79 -6.36 20.84
N GLY A 467 24.58 -5.93 21.19
CA GLY A 467 23.45 -6.79 21.51
C GLY A 467 22.12 -6.05 21.33
N TYR A 468 20.99 -6.66 21.72
CA TYR A 468 19.68 -6.00 21.66
C TYR A 468 19.46 -4.92 22.72
N SER A 469 20.31 -4.85 23.74
CA SER A 469 20.27 -3.79 24.76
C SER A 469 21.65 -3.53 25.37
N PHE A 470 21.84 -2.32 25.91
CA PHE A 470 22.99 -1.99 26.74
C PHE A 470 22.62 -1.00 27.85
N ALA A 471 23.48 -0.94 28.88
CA ALA A 471 23.48 0.10 29.89
C ALA A 471 24.90 0.66 30.05
N HIS A 472 25.07 1.97 29.92
CA HIS A 472 26.38 2.63 29.98
C HIS A 472 26.27 4.05 30.55
N ASP A 473 27.08 4.39 31.54
CA ASP A 473 27.15 5.72 32.18
C ASP A 473 25.82 6.33 32.66
N GLY A 474 24.83 5.46 32.94
CA GLY A 474 23.49 5.83 33.38
C GLY A 474 22.46 5.98 32.25
N TRP A 475 22.88 5.77 31.00
CA TRP A 475 21.98 5.57 29.86
C TRP A 475 21.61 4.11 29.71
N THR A 476 20.41 3.87 29.21
CA THR A 476 19.84 2.54 28.92
C THR A 476 19.24 2.57 27.52
N ALA A 477 19.51 1.54 26.73
CA ALA A 477 18.96 1.42 25.37
C ALA A 477 18.51 -0.02 25.09
N ILE A 478 17.37 -0.19 24.43
CA ILE A 478 16.80 -1.50 24.10
C ILE A 478 16.09 -1.47 22.74
N VAL A 479 16.40 -2.44 21.88
CA VAL A 479 15.61 -2.78 20.69
C VAL A 479 14.43 -3.61 21.17
N TYR A 480 13.21 -3.06 21.08
CA TYR A 480 12.00 -3.70 21.60
C TYR A 480 11.08 -4.24 20.51
N ASP A 481 11.12 -3.69 19.30
CA ASP A 481 10.46 -4.23 18.12
C ASP A 481 11.47 -4.49 17.00
N ARG A 482 11.46 -5.73 16.52
CA ARG A 482 12.24 -6.22 15.37
C ARG A 482 11.51 -7.33 14.63
N ALA A 483 10.19 -7.47 14.83
CA ALA A 483 9.45 -8.65 14.38
C ALA A 483 9.42 -8.79 12.85
N GLY A 484 9.42 -7.66 12.14
CA GLY A 484 9.47 -7.63 10.67
C GLY A 484 10.85 -7.92 10.06
N LEU A 485 11.90 -8.22 10.83
CA LEU A 485 13.21 -8.56 10.28
C LEU A 485 13.38 -10.05 9.94
N ASP A 486 12.46 -10.90 10.39
CA ASP A 486 12.51 -12.34 10.17
C ASP A 486 11.69 -12.70 8.91
N ASP A 487 12.28 -13.47 7.97
CA ASP A 487 11.67 -13.91 6.69
C ASP A 487 11.17 -12.79 5.75
N MET A 488 11.94 -11.71 5.62
CA MET A 488 11.62 -10.57 4.74
C MET A 488 11.62 -10.99 3.26
N ALA A 489 10.53 -10.71 2.55
CA ALA A 489 10.43 -10.92 1.11
C ALA A 489 11.37 -9.98 0.31
N PRO A 490 11.68 -10.32 -0.96
CA PRO A 490 12.45 -9.44 -1.85
C PRO A 490 11.81 -8.05 -1.98
N GLY A 491 12.61 -7.00 -1.74
CA GLY A 491 12.15 -5.61 -1.73
C GLY A 491 11.39 -5.17 -0.47
N GLU A 492 11.05 -6.09 0.45
CA GLU A 492 10.32 -5.77 1.67
C GLU A 492 11.13 -4.86 2.60
N SER A 493 10.43 -3.93 3.25
CA SER A 493 11.01 -2.98 4.20
C SER A 493 10.33 -3.12 5.55
N ALA A 494 11.13 -3.16 6.62
CA ALA A 494 10.67 -3.38 7.98
C ALA A 494 11.20 -2.31 8.93
N THR A 495 10.33 -1.83 9.82
CA THR A 495 10.68 -0.85 10.84
C THR A 495 11.16 -1.58 12.10
N VAL A 496 12.34 -1.19 12.59
CA VAL A 496 12.87 -1.56 13.89
C VAL A 496 12.63 -0.41 14.85
N ARG A 497 12.15 -0.70 16.06
CA ARG A 497 11.96 0.29 17.11
C ARG A 497 12.87 0.00 18.30
N MET A 498 13.58 1.05 18.72
CA MET A 498 14.39 1.02 19.93
C MET A 498 14.06 2.19 20.83
N GLN A 499 14.20 1.97 22.12
CA GLN A 499 13.94 2.95 23.16
C GLN A 499 15.24 3.28 23.87
N VAL A 500 15.49 4.57 24.11
CA VAL A 500 16.65 5.08 24.84
C VAL A 500 16.16 5.91 26.02
N GLU A 501 16.64 5.58 27.22
CA GLU A 501 16.38 6.28 28.48
C GLU A 501 17.65 7.03 28.91
N SER A 502 17.49 8.30 29.32
CA SER A 502 18.61 9.13 29.76
C SER A 502 18.81 9.07 31.29
N PRO A 503 20.04 9.31 31.79
CA PRO A 503 20.24 9.53 33.21
C PRO A 503 19.54 10.82 33.67
N THR A 504 19.18 10.89 34.95
CA THR A 504 18.56 12.06 35.62
C THR A 504 19.48 13.30 35.77
N ARG A 505 20.54 13.40 34.96
CA ARG A 505 21.49 14.52 34.94
C ARG A 505 21.05 15.52 33.89
N THR A 506 21.12 16.82 34.20
CA THR A 506 20.69 17.89 33.29
C THR A 506 21.56 18.08 32.05
N ILE A 507 22.74 17.44 31.99
CA ILE A 507 23.65 17.45 30.84
C ILE A 507 24.20 16.04 30.66
N GLY A 508 24.20 15.56 29.42
CA GLY A 508 24.78 14.28 29.02
C GLY A 508 24.68 14.09 27.51
N ARG A 509 25.55 13.25 26.96
CA ARG A 509 25.48 12.79 25.58
C ARG A 509 25.79 11.30 25.55
N LEU A 510 25.02 10.56 24.75
CA LEU A 510 25.26 9.19 24.38
C LEU A 510 25.56 9.16 22.89
N ASP A 511 26.70 8.62 22.51
CA ASP A 511 26.95 8.18 21.16
C ASP A 511 26.82 6.65 21.13
N MET A 512 26.06 6.13 20.18
CA MET A 512 25.84 4.69 20.02
C MET A 512 26.00 4.28 18.56
N MET A 513 26.51 3.07 18.37
CA MET A 513 26.63 2.39 17.10
C MET A 513 25.48 1.38 16.96
N ILE A 514 24.92 1.36 15.76
CA ILE A 514 23.91 0.41 15.31
C ILE A 514 24.58 -0.43 14.23
N GLN A 515 24.53 -1.75 14.42
CA GLN A 515 25.16 -2.74 13.55
C GLN A 515 24.08 -3.60 12.92
N VAL A 516 24.02 -3.61 11.59
CA VAL A 516 23.03 -4.37 10.80
C VAL A 516 23.75 -5.41 9.93
N TRP A 517 23.23 -6.63 9.90
CA TRP A 517 23.66 -7.72 9.00
C TRP A 517 22.44 -8.45 8.45
N ALA A 518 22.65 -9.29 7.44
CA ALA A 518 21.63 -10.18 6.89
C ALA A 518 22.24 -11.56 6.68
N ASP A 519 21.43 -12.61 6.72
CA ASP A 519 21.95 -13.95 6.45
C ASP A 519 22.53 -14.05 5.01
N GLY A 520 23.61 -14.83 4.87
CA GLY A 520 24.41 -14.93 3.64
C GLY A 520 25.22 -13.68 3.25
N VAL A 521 25.00 -12.51 3.85
CA VAL A 521 25.71 -11.26 3.48
C VAL A 521 26.98 -11.09 4.33
N GLN A 522 28.15 -11.04 3.67
CA GLN A 522 29.45 -10.94 4.35
C GLN A 522 29.71 -9.55 4.97
N GLU A 523 29.20 -8.48 4.36
CA GLU A 523 29.42 -7.12 4.84
C GLU A 523 28.37 -6.70 5.87
N THR A 524 28.83 -6.21 7.01
CA THR A 524 27.99 -5.67 8.08
C THR A 524 27.94 -4.14 7.98
N GLN A 525 26.75 -3.56 7.87
CA GLN A 525 26.58 -2.11 7.84
C GLN A 525 26.58 -1.53 9.26
N ARG A 526 27.09 -0.30 9.40
CA ARG A 526 27.21 0.39 10.69
C ARG A 526 26.76 1.84 10.56
N LEU A 527 25.96 2.27 11.52
CA LEU A 527 25.38 3.60 11.59
C LEU A 527 25.59 4.18 12.98
N ASN A 528 25.85 5.48 13.07
CA ASN A 528 26.02 6.18 14.34
C ASN A 528 24.75 6.99 14.67
N GLN A 529 24.35 6.92 15.94
CA GLN A 529 23.27 7.71 16.52
C GLN A 529 23.82 8.45 17.74
N SER A 530 23.61 9.76 17.79
CA SER A 530 23.90 10.60 18.93
C SER A 530 22.58 10.98 19.63
N ILE A 531 22.53 10.90 20.96
CA ILE A 531 21.44 11.43 21.78
C ILE A 531 22.04 12.41 22.78
N SER A 532 21.48 13.61 22.89
CA SER A 532 21.94 14.63 23.86
C SER A 532 20.81 15.04 24.79
N ILE A 533 21.12 15.20 26.08
CA ILE A 533 20.17 15.72 27.06
C ILE A 533 20.01 17.23 26.82
N VAL A 534 18.78 17.66 26.57
CA VAL A 534 18.41 19.07 26.39
C VAL A 534 17.28 19.38 27.38
N PRO A 535 17.60 19.97 28.54
CA PRO A 535 16.59 20.32 29.54
C PRO A 535 15.72 21.49 29.03
N ARG A 536 14.44 21.46 29.37
CA ARG A 536 13.45 22.49 29.00
C ARG A 536 12.97 23.22 30.24
N SER A 537 13.20 24.52 30.25
CA SER A 537 12.76 25.42 31.32
C SER A 537 11.29 25.83 31.15
N GLY A 538 10.61 26.02 32.27
CA GLY A 538 9.21 26.42 32.34
C GLY A 538 8.81 26.76 33.77
N GLY A 539 7.90 27.72 33.94
CA GLY A 539 7.42 28.13 35.25
C GLY A 539 5.94 28.49 35.24
N ASP A 540 5.33 28.46 36.42
CA ASP A 540 4.02 29.04 36.70
C ASP A 540 4.14 29.95 37.94
N LEU A 541 3.34 31.03 37.98
CA LEU A 541 3.39 32.08 38.98
C LEU A 541 1.95 32.52 39.30
N GLY A 542 1.61 32.60 40.58
CA GLY A 542 0.28 33.07 40.97
C GLY A 542 0.20 33.56 42.42
N LEU A 543 -0.95 34.16 42.74
CA LEU A 543 -1.26 34.64 44.09
C LEU A 543 -1.87 33.48 44.92
N THR A 544 -1.50 33.39 46.20
CA THR A 544 -2.09 32.45 47.17
C THR A 544 -3.00 33.18 48.16
N ASP A 545 -2.54 34.31 48.69
CA ASP A 545 -3.31 35.18 49.60
C ASP A 545 -3.06 36.66 49.23
N VAL A 546 -4.06 37.52 49.40
CA VAL A 546 -4.06 38.92 48.94
C VAL A 546 -4.78 39.80 49.97
N ASP A 547 -4.04 40.28 50.97
CA ASP A 547 -4.54 41.21 52.00
C ASP A 547 -4.82 42.61 51.41
N CYS A 548 -4.19 42.93 50.28
CA CYS A 548 -4.41 44.15 49.49
C CYS A 548 -5.80 44.25 48.82
N LEU A 549 -6.69 43.26 48.97
CA LEU A 549 -8.07 43.32 48.45
C LEU A 549 -8.97 44.34 49.17
N PHE A 550 -8.54 44.84 50.33
CA PHE A 550 -9.22 45.91 51.05
C PHE A 550 -8.48 47.24 50.87
N ASP A 551 -9.24 48.34 50.87
CA ASP A 551 -8.66 49.68 50.78
C ASP A 551 -7.64 49.93 51.92
N VAL A 552 -6.42 50.32 51.56
CA VAL A 552 -5.30 50.53 52.49
C VAL A 552 -5.24 52.00 52.92
N ASN A 553 -5.05 52.29 54.20
CA ASN A 553 -4.92 53.69 54.65
C ASN A 553 -3.62 54.34 54.09
N PRO A 554 -3.62 55.65 53.79
CA PRO A 554 -2.40 56.34 53.36
C PRO A 554 -1.28 56.26 54.41
N GLY A 555 -0.16 55.63 54.06
CA GLY A 555 0.99 55.40 54.94
C GLY A 555 1.03 54.01 55.58
N ASP A 556 -0.04 53.21 55.47
CA ASP A 556 -0.05 51.79 55.83
C ASP A 556 0.46 50.92 54.67
N TRP A 557 0.53 49.61 54.90
CA TRP A 557 1.01 48.60 53.97
C TRP A 557 0.06 47.40 53.92
N CYS A 558 0.13 46.62 52.85
CA CYS A 558 -0.60 45.36 52.70
C CYS A 558 0.34 44.24 52.23
N LEU A 559 -0.09 42.98 52.42
CA LEU A 559 0.64 41.76 52.12
C LEU A 559 0.00 41.00 50.95
N VAL A 560 0.84 40.41 50.10
CA VAL A 560 0.45 39.44 49.08
C VAL A 560 1.39 38.25 49.14
N GLU A 561 0.86 37.03 49.18
CA GLU A 561 1.67 35.80 49.12
C GLU A 561 1.69 35.22 47.71
N LEU A 562 2.87 35.02 47.14
CA LEU A 562 3.04 34.35 45.84
C LEU A 562 3.31 32.85 45.98
N PHE A 563 3.01 32.10 44.92
CA PHE A 563 3.57 30.78 44.66
C PHE A 563 4.34 30.74 43.34
N ILE A 564 5.40 29.94 43.27
CA ILE A 564 6.12 29.59 42.04
C ILE A 564 6.10 28.08 41.88
N GLU A 565 5.85 27.58 40.67
CA GLU A 565 6.06 26.18 40.29
C GLU A 565 7.05 26.06 39.13
N ASN A 566 7.91 25.04 39.17
CA ASN A 566 8.71 24.64 38.03
C ASN A 566 7.96 23.63 37.17
N THR A 567 7.49 24.08 35.99
CA THR A 567 6.80 23.25 35.00
C THR A 567 7.75 22.64 33.96
N GLY A 568 9.05 22.91 34.06
CA GLY A 568 10.12 22.33 33.25
C GLY A 568 10.55 20.92 33.68
N ASP A 569 11.35 20.27 32.82
CA ASP A 569 11.80 18.88 32.99
C ASP A 569 13.13 18.74 33.78
N ALA A 570 13.75 19.86 34.13
CA ALA A 570 14.99 19.93 34.90
C ALA A 570 14.88 20.86 36.11
N ALA A 571 15.86 20.79 37.02
CA ALA A 571 15.94 21.72 38.13
C ALA A 571 16.57 23.05 37.67
N PHE A 572 15.87 24.16 37.91
CA PHE A 572 16.29 25.50 37.49
C PHE A 572 16.28 26.51 38.64
N LEU A 573 16.97 27.63 38.44
CA LEU A 573 16.89 28.82 39.29
C LEU A 573 15.87 29.79 38.70
N PHE A 574 14.84 30.11 39.50
CA PHE A 574 13.79 31.07 39.20
C PHE A 574 14.10 32.39 39.92
N ASN A 575 14.00 33.51 39.22
CA ASN A 575 14.16 34.85 39.77
C ASN A 575 12.83 35.62 39.66
N LEU A 576 12.44 36.37 40.69
CA LEU A 576 11.29 37.27 40.66
C LEU A 576 11.72 38.73 40.47
N SER A 577 10.99 39.47 39.64
CA SER A 577 11.14 40.92 39.45
C SER A 577 9.79 41.63 39.51
N VAL A 578 9.78 42.83 40.10
CA VAL A 578 8.67 43.78 39.93
C VAL A 578 8.91 44.52 38.61
N VAL A 579 7.97 44.44 37.68
CA VAL A 579 8.09 45.00 36.31
C VAL A 579 7.42 46.36 36.20
N ASP A 580 6.23 46.48 36.77
CA ASP A 580 5.45 47.72 36.80
C ASP A 580 4.87 47.96 38.20
N GLN A 581 4.85 49.23 38.60
CA GLN A 581 4.24 49.69 39.85
C GLN A 581 4.06 51.23 39.81
N PRO A 582 3.02 51.79 40.44
CA PRO A 582 2.82 53.23 40.55
C PRO A 582 3.92 53.90 41.39
N ASP A 583 4.27 55.16 41.05
CA ASP A 583 5.27 55.97 41.79
C ASP A 583 4.94 56.20 43.28
N TRP A 584 3.68 55.99 43.70
CA TRP A 584 3.20 56.17 45.07
C TRP A 584 3.22 54.88 45.91
N LEU A 585 3.53 53.73 45.30
CA LEU A 585 3.77 52.45 45.99
C LEU A 585 5.27 52.13 46.06
N ALA A 586 5.68 51.53 47.17
CA ALA A 586 6.98 50.86 47.28
C ALA A 586 6.74 49.37 47.53
N VAL A 587 7.03 48.54 46.51
CA VAL A 587 6.84 47.09 46.56
C VAL A 587 8.17 46.41 46.89
N ASN A 588 8.14 45.39 47.76
CA ASN A 588 9.32 44.61 48.14
C ASN A 588 8.99 43.12 48.26
N ILE A 589 9.80 42.28 47.60
CA ILE A 589 9.67 40.81 47.58
C ILE A 589 10.68 40.21 48.58
N SER A 590 10.20 39.38 49.49
CA SER A 590 11.00 38.77 50.58
C SER A 590 12.13 37.87 50.07
N ASP A 591 11.81 36.91 49.20
CA ASP A 591 12.73 35.93 48.61
C ASP A 591 12.60 35.94 47.08
N TYR A 592 13.41 36.77 46.42
CA TYR A 592 13.39 36.97 44.97
C TYR A 592 14.09 35.87 44.13
N THR A 593 14.62 34.81 44.76
CA THR A 593 15.21 33.66 44.03
C THR A 593 14.83 32.32 44.66
N ARG A 594 14.49 31.32 43.83
CA ARG A 594 14.19 29.95 44.26
C ARG A 594 14.80 28.93 43.31
N TYR A 595 15.45 27.90 43.85
CA TYR A 595 15.91 26.75 43.07
C TYR A 595 14.90 25.61 43.23
N LEU A 596 14.26 25.20 42.14
CA LEU A 596 13.14 24.27 42.13
C LEU A 596 13.44 23.08 41.21
N GLY A 597 13.19 21.86 41.68
CA GLY A 597 13.17 20.65 40.84
C GLY A 597 11.89 20.54 39.99
N PRO A 598 11.84 19.63 39.01
CA PRO A 598 10.66 19.42 38.17
C PRO A 598 9.40 19.15 38.99
N GLY A 599 8.30 19.84 38.69
CA GLY A 599 7.02 19.71 39.39
C GLY A 599 7.05 20.17 40.86
N GLN A 600 8.08 20.87 41.31
CA GLN A 600 8.11 21.46 42.64
C GLN A 600 7.42 22.83 42.64
N ARG A 601 6.42 22.97 43.52
CA ARG A 601 5.74 24.22 43.83
C ARG A 601 6.13 24.72 45.23
N VAL A 602 6.39 26.02 45.37
CA VAL A 602 6.67 26.70 46.64
C VAL A 602 5.67 27.84 46.82
N HIS A 603 5.05 27.91 48.00
CA HIS A 603 4.14 28.97 48.45
C HIS A 603 4.80 29.84 49.53
N GLY A 604 4.16 30.94 49.92
CA GLY A 604 4.62 31.80 51.01
C GLY A 604 5.84 32.64 50.63
N ILE A 605 5.84 33.22 49.44
CA ILE A 605 6.78 34.27 49.06
C ILE A 605 6.08 35.61 49.28
N ASP A 606 6.38 36.23 50.42
CA ASP A 606 5.77 37.47 50.86
C ASP A 606 6.18 38.64 49.96
N VAL A 607 5.19 39.40 49.50
CA VAL A 607 5.32 40.69 48.82
C VAL A 607 4.64 41.75 49.68
N THR A 608 5.38 42.77 50.08
CA THR A 608 4.83 43.89 50.86
C THR A 608 4.72 45.13 49.99
N ALA A 609 3.53 45.73 49.94
CA ALA A 609 3.27 46.98 49.22
C ALA A 609 3.02 48.10 50.24
N TRP A 610 3.91 49.10 50.26
CA TRP A 610 3.84 50.25 51.17
C TRP A 610 3.27 51.47 50.45
N THR A 611 2.25 52.09 51.03
CA THR A 611 1.61 53.28 50.46
C THR A 611 2.28 54.57 50.97
N ALA A 612 2.32 55.61 50.13
CA ALA A 612 2.74 56.94 50.57
C ALA A 612 1.69 57.60 51.50
N VAL A 613 2.14 58.52 52.36
CA VAL A 613 1.26 59.34 53.20
C VAL A 613 0.59 60.45 52.40
N GLY A 614 -0.64 60.83 52.77
CA GLY A 614 -1.38 61.95 52.16
C GLY A 614 -1.98 61.67 50.78
N LEU A 615 -2.13 60.39 50.41
CA LEU A 615 -2.79 59.98 49.17
C LEU A 615 -4.31 60.18 49.25
N THR A 616 -4.90 60.60 48.13
CA THR A 616 -6.36 60.82 48.00
C THR A 616 -7.10 59.48 48.01
N ALA A 617 -8.22 59.41 48.71
CA ALA A 617 -9.07 58.21 48.75
C ALA A 617 -9.56 57.81 47.35
N GLY A 618 -9.68 56.50 47.10
CA GLY A 618 -10.09 55.94 45.82
C GLY A 618 -9.03 56.02 44.72
N LEU A 619 -7.80 56.44 45.03
CA LEU A 619 -6.65 56.20 44.16
C LEU A 619 -6.35 54.69 44.15
N SER A 620 -6.25 54.09 42.97
CA SER A 620 -5.82 52.70 42.81
C SER A 620 -4.66 52.58 41.82
N GLY A 621 -3.99 51.42 41.85
CA GLY A 621 -2.86 51.13 40.96
C GLY A 621 -2.46 49.67 41.00
N GLU A 622 -2.03 49.16 39.85
CA GLU A 622 -1.66 47.77 39.63
C GLU A 622 -0.15 47.56 39.79
N VAL A 623 0.22 46.45 40.42
CA VAL A 623 1.59 45.99 40.59
C VAL A 623 1.75 44.69 39.82
N THR A 624 2.73 44.61 38.93
CA THR A 624 3.01 43.42 38.10
C THR A 624 4.36 42.80 38.47
N ILE A 625 4.35 41.50 38.72
CA ILE A 625 5.51 40.69 39.08
C ILE A 625 5.69 39.59 38.06
N GLU A 626 6.90 39.44 37.54
CA GLU A 626 7.29 38.37 36.61
C GLU A 626 8.17 37.33 37.32
N VAL A 627 8.22 36.12 36.75
CA VAL A 627 9.26 35.13 37.08
C VAL A 627 10.11 34.84 35.85
N GLU A 628 11.43 34.99 35.98
CA GLU A 628 12.43 34.64 34.97
C GLU A 628 13.05 33.27 35.28
N VAL A 629 13.24 32.44 34.26
CA VAL A 629 14.02 31.20 34.30
C VAL A 629 14.85 31.05 33.04
N ASP A 630 16.10 30.64 33.15
CA ASP A 630 16.97 30.31 32.00
C ASP A 630 17.07 31.42 30.91
N GLY A 631 16.96 32.68 31.32
CA GLY A 631 17.05 33.85 30.42
C GLY A 631 15.75 34.25 29.72
N TRP A 632 14.60 33.72 30.13
CA TRP A 632 13.28 34.13 29.62
C TRP A 632 12.19 34.12 30.72
N VAL A 633 11.04 34.73 30.43
CA VAL A 633 9.95 34.93 31.39
C VAL A 633 8.77 34.01 31.04
N PRO A 634 8.55 32.89 31.76
CA PRO A 634 7.42 31.98 31.53
C PRO A 634 6.07 32.47 32.08
N ALA A 635 6.04 33.29 33.12
CA ALA A 635 4.79 33.73 33.76
C ALA A 635 4.90 35.10 34.43
N GLU A 636 3.78 35.80 34.51
CA GLU A 636 3.59 37.08 35.21
C GLU A 636 2.27 37.06 35.99
N VAL A 637 2.19 37.87 37.05
CA VAL A 637 0.98 38.03 37.87
C VAL A 637 0.84 39.48 38.34
N SER A 638 -0.39 39.97 38.41
CA SER A 638 -0.70 41.35 38.82
C SER A 638 -1.71 41.38 39.96
N PHE A 639 -1.60 42.41 40.81
CA PHE A 639 -2.59 42.74 41.84
C PHE A 639 -2.81 44.25 41.94
N GLU A 640 -4.02 44.67 42.30
CA GLU A 640 -4.36 46.08 42.50
C GLU A 640 -4.29 46.45 43.99
N VAL A 641 -3.89 47.67 44.29
CA VAL A 641 -3.96 48.28 45.63
C VAL A 641 -4.77 49.57 45.54
N SER A 642 -5.75 49.75 46.42
CA SER A 642 -6.59 50.95 46.52
C SER A 642 -6.42 51.69 47.84
N ILE A 643 -6.64 53.00 47.85
CA ILE A 643 -6.44 53.87 49.02
C ILE A 643 -7.77 54.19 49.73
N ALA A 644 -7.82 53.91 51.04
CA ALA A 644 -8.98 54.11 51.89
C ALA A 644 -9.34 55.58 52.13
N ALA A 645 -10.63 55.81 52.42
CA ALA A 645 -11.13 57.10 52.90
C ALA A 645 -10.90 57.25 54.41
N VAL A 646 -10.13 58.27 54.77
CA VAL A 646 -9.88 58.71 56.14
C VAL A 646 -10.52 60.08 56.31
N HIS A 647 -11.55 60.14 57.15
CA HIS A 647 -12.29 61.37 57.48
C HIS A 647 -11.71 61.99 58.75
N ALA A 648 -11.41 63.30 58.74
CA ALA A 648 -10.83 63.99 59.89
C ALA A 648 -11.10 65.49 59.84
N TRP A 649 -11.41 66.08 60.99
CA TRP A 649 -11.75 67.50 61.14
C TRP A 649 -10.96 68.16 62.26
N GLU A 650 -10.40 69.33 61.98
CA GLU A 650 -9.69 70.18 62.93
C GLU A 650 -10.54 71.41 63.31
N VAL A 651 -10.56 71.75 64.60
CA VAL A 651 -11.15 73.00 65.11
C VAL A 651 -10.06 74.07 65.06
N VAL A 652 -10.11 74.95 64.05
CA VAL A 652 -9.16 76.06 63.88
C VAL A 652 -9.50 77.21 64.84
N ARG A 653 -10.79 77.46 65.05
CA ARG A 653 -11.30 78.51 65.94
C ARG A 653 -12.63 78.10 66.58
N ALA A 654 -12.79 78.41 67.88
CA ALA A 654 -14.02 78.25 68.64
C ALA A 654 -13.99 79.15 69.88
N ASP A 655 -14.13 80.46 69.68
CA ASP A 655 -14.19 81.47 70.76
C ASP A 655 -15.52 82.24 70.75
N ALA A 656 -15.89 82.84 71.88
CA ALA A 656 -17.14 83.57 72.02
C ALA A 656 -16.98 84.90 72.77
N GLU A 657 -17.80 85.88 72.37
CA GLU A 657 -17.89 87.21 72.95
C GLU A 657 -19.34 87.53 73.33
N VAL A 658 -19.54 88.34 74.37
CA VAL A 658 -20.87 88.84 74.78
C VAL A 658 -20.98 90.31 74.43
N VAL A 659 -21.92 90.65 73.55
CA VAL A 659 -22.17 92.02 73.06
C VAL A 659 -23.66 92.31 73.16
N ASP A 660 -24.02 93.47 73.72
CA ASP A 660 -25.41 93.96 73.85
C ASP A 660 -26.43 92.92 74.37
N GLY A 661 -26.02 92.10 75.35
CA GLY A 661 -26.87 91.08 75.98
C GLY A 661 -26.97 89.76 75.21
N ARG A 662 -26.13 89.52 74.21
CA ARG A 662 -26.11 88.29 73.41
C ARG A 662 -24.70 87.72 73.35
N LEU A 663 -24.55 86.45 73.72
CA LEU A 663 -23.32 85.69 73.48
C LEU A 663 -23.31 85.25 72.01
N THR A 664 -22.19 85.48 71.32
CA THR A 664 -21.95 85.03 69.95
C THR A 664 -20.60 84.30 69.90
N GLY A 665 -20.61 83.05 69.45
CA GLY A 665 -19.42 82.22 69.24
C GLY A 665 -19.06 82.10 67.76
N PHE A 666 -17.78 82.25 67.45
CA PHE A 666 -17.21 82.15 66.10
C PHE A 666 -16.48 80.82 65.93
N TRP A 667 -16.90 80.03 64.95
CA TRP A 667 -16.34 78.71 64.66
C TRP A 667 -15.68 78.65 63.29
N GLU A 668 -14.54 77.97 63.22
CA GLU A 668 -13.81 77.68 61.98
C GLU A 668 -13.36 76.21 62.05
N MET A 669 -13.90 75.39 61.15
CA MET A 669 -13.66 73.95 61.05
C MET A 669 -12.95 73.63 59.73
N HIS A 670 -11.93 72.79 59.77
CA HIS A 670 -11.09 72.46 58.61
C HIS A 670 -11.10 70.96 58.32
N ASN A 671 -11.43 70.56 57.09
CA ASN A 671 -11.37 69.16 56.66
C ASN A 671 -9.92 68.78 56.35
N ILE A 672 -9.32 67.99 57.25
CA ILE A 672 -7.95 67.47 57.16
C ILE A 672 -7.92 65.98 56.75
N GLY A 673 -9.07 65.41 56.36
CA GLY A 673 -9.17 64.07 55.80
C GLY A 673 -8.66 63.98 54.36
N ASN A 674 -8.42 62.76 53.86
CA ASN A 674 -7.94 62.53 52.49
C ASN A 674 -9.08 62.42 51.45
N SER A 675 -10.29 62.80 51.82
CA SER A 675 -11.50 62.73 50.98
C SER A 675 -12.47 63.87 51.33
N PRO A 676 -13.37 64.26 50.40
CA PRO A 676 -14.47 65.15 50.74
C PRO A 676 -15.35 64.54 51.84
N ASP A 677 -15.83 65.38 52.74
CA ASP A 677 -16.67 64.95 53.88
C ASP A 677 -17.72 66.03 54.21
N GLY A 678 -18.77 65.63 54.90
CA GLY A 678 -19.78 66.53 55.41
C GLY A 678 -19.60 66.86 56.89
N LEU A 679 -20.27 67.92 57.33
CA LEU A 679 -20.24 68.42 58.70
C LEU A 679 -21.68 68.69 59.17
N VAL A 680 -22.06 68.08 60.29
CA VAL A 680 -23.31 68.36 61.02
C VAL A 680 -22.97 69.18 62.26
N VAL A 681 -23.68 70.28 62.47
CA VAL A 681 -23.56 71.13 63.66
C VAL A 681 -24.89 71.19 64.38
N SER A 682 -24.92 70.90 65.68
CA SER A 682 -26.11 70.96 66.54
C SER A 682 -25.84 71.74 67.83
N LEU A 683 -26.85 72.50 68.27
CA LEU A 683 -26.78 73.34 69.47
C LEU A 683 -27.73 72.86 70.58
N GLU A 684 -27.23 72.85 71.82
CA GLU A 684 -28.01 72.68 73.04
C GLU A 684 -27.73 73.85 74.01
N CYS A 685 -28.73 74.30 74.76
CA CYS A 685 -28.58 75.36 75.76
C CYS A 685 -29.27 74.95 77.06
N THR A 686 -28.67 75.31 78.19
CA THR A 686 -29.11 74.90 79.53
C THR A 686 -30.35 75.64 80.04
N ASP A 687 -30.65 76.83 79.50
CA ASP A 687 -31.73 77.70 79.95
C ASP A 687 -32.75 78.00 78.84
N PHE A 688 -33.94 78.47 79.25
CA PHE A 688 -35.02 78.85 78.33
C PHE A 688 -34.79 80.23 77.69
N THR A 689 -33.73 80.33 76.86
CA THR A 689 -33.36 81.54 76.11
C THR A 689 -33.55 81.33 74.60
N ALA A 690 -33.53 82.42 73.83
CA ALA A 690 -33.42 82.33 72.38
C ALA A 690 -31.96 82.03 72.02
N PHE A 691 -31.74 81.02 71.18
CA PHE A 691 -30.41 80.65 70.71
C PHE A 691 -30.50 80.04 69.30
N GLY A 692 -29.41 80.07 68.55
CA GLY A 692 -29.37 79.47 67.23
C GLY A 692 -28.02 79.57 66.53
N VAL A 693 -27.96 79.02 65.31
CA VAL A 693 -26.78 79.02 64.45
C VAL A 693 -27.05 79.83 63.18
N VAL A 694 -26.11 80.70 62.81
CA VAL A 694 -26.03 81.32 61.49
C VAL A 694 -25.29 80.34 60.58
N ALA A 695 -26.07 79.55 59.84
CA ALA A 695 -25.55 78.53 58.96
C ALA A 695 -24.90 79.16 57.70
N PRO A 696 -23.80 78.61 57.18
CA PRO A 696 -23.12 79.14 56.00
C PRO A 696 -23.96 78.97 54.71
N GLU A 697 -23.72 79.81 53.71
CA GLU A 697 -24.44 79.72 52.42
C GLU A 697 -24.24 78.34 51.77
N GLY A 698 -25.35 77.68 51.41
CA GLY A 698 -25.34 76.35 50.81
C GLY A 698 -25.49 75.17 51.78
N SER A 699 -25.71 75.42 53.07
CA SER A 699 -26.06 74.38 54.07
C SER A 699 -27.57 74.16 54.18
N ASP A 700 -27.98 72.93 54.49
CA ASP A 700 -29.36 72.59 54.84
C ASP A 700 -29.57 72.81 56.35
N SER A 701 -30.56 73.64 56.71
CA SER A 701 -30.70 74.17 58.07
C SER A 701 -32.03 73.76 58.72
N HIS A 702 -31.99 73.32 59.97
CA HIS A 702 -33.18 72.90 60.71
C HIS A 702 -33.65 74.01 61.67
N THR A 703 -34.89 74.49 61.49
CA THR A 703 -35.47 75.57 62.29
C THR A 703 -36.48 75.03 63.30
N THR A 704 -36.37 75.46 64.56
CA THR A 704 -37.30 75.14 65.64
C THR A 704 -37.74 76.43 66.33
N ASN A 705 -39.06 76.64 66.43
CA ASN A 705 -39.68 77.86 66.97
C ASN A 705 -39.30 79.18 66.28
N GLY A 706 -38.69 79.13 65.10
CA GLY A 706 -38.30 80.31 64.30
C GLY A 706 -36.78 80.53 64.22
N ASP A 707 -36.00 79.87 65.08
CA ASP A 707 -34.53 79.95 65.06
C ASP A 707 -33.92 78.64 64.54
N THR A 708 -32.81 78.74 63.81
CA THR A 708 -32.04 77.58 63.34
C THR A 708 -31.28 76.93 64.50
N ARG A 709 -31.47 75.63 64.74
CA ARG A 709 -30.85 74.89 65.86
C ARG A 709 -29.75 73.92 65.43
N SER A 710 -29.73 73.54 64.16
CA SER A 710 -28.67 72.76 63.53
C SER A 710 -28.55 73.08 62.04
N PHE A 711 -27.39 72.77 61.45
CA PHE A 711 -27.22 72.73 60.00
C PHE A 711 -26.34 71.55 59.59
N GLU A 712 -26.47 71.16 58.32
CA GLU A 712 -25.68 70.12 57.67
C GLU A 712 -25.11 70.64 56.34
N ILE A 713 -23.87 70.27 56.04
CA ILE A 713 -23.20 70.45 54.75
C ILE A 713 -22.56 69.12 54.37
N LEU A 714 -22.73 68.64 53.13
CA LEU A 714 -22.44 67.23 52.78
C LEU A 714 -21.10 66.98 52.09
N ASP A 715 -20.62 67.95 51.29
CA ASP A 715 -19.45 67.79 50.41
C ASP A 715 -18.48 68.96 50.56
N VAL A 716 -17.82 69.05 51.71
CA VAL A 716 -16.70 69.96 51.94
C VAL A 716 -15.43 69.29 51.39
N PRO A 717 -14.72 69.91 50.43
CA PRO A 717 -13.52 69.32 49.83
C PRO A 717 -12.39 69.16 50.85
N ILE A 718 -11.36 68.41 50.47
CA ILE A 718 -10.07 68.33 51.18
C ILE A 718 -9.48 69.74 51.32
N ASP A 719 -8.91 70.06 52.48
CA ASP A 719 -8.46 71.41 52.90
C ASP A 719 -9.59 72.47 52.89
N GLY A 720 -10.86 72.04 52.84
CA GLY A 720 -12.03 72.91 52.89
C GLY A 720 -12.29 73.44 54.30
N VAL A 721 -12.65 74.72 54.40
CA VAL A 721 -12.93 75.40 55.67
C VAL A 721 -14.40 75.80 55.76
N VAL A 722 -15.05 75.44 56.86
CA VAL A 722 -16.43 75.81 57.20
C VAL A 722 -16.41 76.83 58.34
N ILE A 723 -16.96 78.02 58.10
CA ILE A 723 -17.07 79.08 59.10
C ILE A 723 -18.56 79.26 59.43
N PHE A 724 -18.89 79.30 60.72
CA PHE A 724 -20.26 79.54 61.19
C PHE A 724 -20.28 80.31 62.51
N GLU A 725 -21.41 80.96 62.80
CA GLU A 725 -21.62 81.72 64.03
C GLU A 725 -22.74 81.09 64.85
N VAL A 726 -22.53 80.93 66.15
CA VAL A 726 -23.54 80.43 67.10
C VAL A 726 -23.90 81.56 68.05
N TRP A 727 -25.15 81.62 68.52
CA TRP A 727 -25.57 82.70 69.41
C TRP A 727 -26.59 82.26 70.45
N MET A 728 -26.60 82.93 71.59
CA MET A 728 -27.69 82.88 72.58
C MET A 728 -27.91 84.26 73.21
N ASP A 729 -29.17 84.62 73.45
CA ASP A 729 -29.54 85.80 74.21
C ASP A 729 -29.37 85.52 75.72
N VAL A 730 -28.72 86.43 76.45
CA VAL A 730 -28.37 86.30 77.88
C VAL A 730 -29.39 87.07 78.74
N PRO A 731 -30.14 86.43 79.65
CA PRO A 731 -31.13 87.10 80.50
C PRO A 731 -30.53 88.11 81.48
N GLU A 732 -31.23 89.22 81.72
CA GLU A 732 -30.77 90.29 82.64
C GLU A 732 -31.00 89.99 84.14
N GLU A 733 -31.97 89.15 84.50
CA GLU A 733 -32.29 88.81 85.91
C GLU A 733 -32.64 87.32 86.07
N VAL A 734 -32.00 86.64 87.03
CA VAL A 734 -32.35 85.27 87.48
C VAL A 734 -32.52 85.17 89.00
N PRO A 735 -33.24 84.15 89.52
CA PRO A 735 -33.50 84.02 90.96
C PRO A 735 -32.25 83.72 91.81
N ILE A 736 -31.19 83.20 91.20
CA ILE A 736 -29.89 82.86 91.79
C ILE A 736 -28.86 83.12 90.70
N ALA A 737 -27.68 83.66 91.04
CA ALA A 737 -26.58 83.82 90.09
C ALA A 737 -26.17 82.46 89.50
N ALA A 738 -26.10 82.39 88.17
CA ALA A 738 -25.82 81.17 87.40
C ALA A 738 -25.17 81.54 86.06
N ASP A 739 -24.44 80.59 85.47
CA ASP A 739 -23.89 80.72 84.13
C ASP A 739 -24.84 80.04 83.13
N VAL A 740 -25.27 80.75 82.08
CA VAL A 740 -25.93 80.11 80.93
C VAL A 740 -24.85 79.43 80.10
N VAL A 741 -25.08 78.18 79.66
CA VAL A 741 -24.16 77.44 78.80
C VAL A 741 -24.83 77.13 77.46
N LEU A 742 -24.11 77.41 76.37
CA LEU A 742 -24.40 77.00 75.00
C LEU A 742 -23.39 75.93 74.58
N THR A 743 -23.85 74.70 74.43
CA THR A 743 -23.07 73.55 73.97
C THR A 743 -23.20 73.43 72.46
N VAL A 744 -22.07 73.38 71.76
CA VAL A 744 -22.00 73.14 70.32
C VAL A 744 -21.38 71.77 70.09
N GLU A 745 -22.13 70.89 69.43
CA GLU A 745 -21.64 69.62 68.93
C GLU A 745 -21.44 69.72 67.41
N VAL A 746 -20.25 69.35 66.95
CA VAL A 746 -19.87 69.29 65.54
C VAL A 746 -19.44 67.86 65.23
N ARG A 747 -19.99 67.24 64.19
CA ARG A 747 -19.74 65.83 63.82
C ARG A 747 -19.56 65.66 62.31
N SER A 748 -18.65 64.79 61.89
CA SER A 748 -18.51 64.37 60.49
C SER A 748 -19.74 63.57 60.01
N VAL A 749 -20.14 63.79 58.75
CA VAL A 749 -21.23 63.04 58.13
C VAL A 749 -20.79 61.61 57.77
N ARG A 750 -19.58 61.44 57.22
CA ARG A 750 -19.10 60.14 56.73
C ARG A 750 -18.43 59.29 57.80
N ASP A 751 -17.86 59.90 58.85
CA ASP A 751 -17.45 59.22 60.07
C ASP A 751 -18.04 59.89 61.34
N PRO A 752 -19.23 59.46 61.79
CA PRO A 752 -19.86 59.95 63.01
C PRO A 752 -19.04 59.85 64.31
N SER A 753 -17.92 59.10 64.32
CA SER A 753 -17.00 59.03 65.47
C SER A 753 -16.09 60.26 65.58
N VAL A 754 -15.85 60.97 64.47
CA VAL A 754 -15.15 62.26 64.44
C VAL A 754 -16.13 63.34 64.89
N MET A 755 -16.07 63.70 66.16
CA MET A 755 -16.90 64.73 66.77
C MET A 755 -16.13 65.63 67.74
N HIS A 756 -16.52 66.90 67.78
CA HIS A 756 -16.00 67.93 68.68
C HIS A 756 -17.17 68.55 69.45
N VAL A 757 -17.03 68.67 70.77
CA VAL A 757 -18.04 69.30 71.64
C VAL A 757 -17.37 70.38 72.47
N ILE A 758 -17.84 71.63 72.36
CA ILE A 758 -17.30 72.78 73.11
C ILE A 758 -18.46 73.60 73.69
N GLU A 759 -18.28 74.03 74.93
CA GLU A 759 -19.25 74.80 75.71
C GLU A 759 -18.85 76.28 75.79
N HIS A 760 -19.78 77.18 75.55
CA HIS A 760 -19.61 78.64 75.68
C HIS A 760 -20.52 79.15 76.80
N ALA A 761 -19.97 79.91 77.75
CA ALA A 761 -20.69 80.31 78.97
C ALA A 761 -20.76 81.83 79.18
N ALA A 762 -21.87 82.30 79.76
CA ALA A 762 -22.06 83.69 80.18
C ALA A 762 -22.72 83.80 81.57
N ALA A 763 -22.16 84.63 82.45
CA ALA A 763 -22.58 84.76 83.84
C ALA A 763 -23.76 85.75 84.03
N MET A 764 -24.68 85.42 84.94
CA MET A 764 -25.84 86.25 85.32
C MET A 764 -25.87 86.57 86.81
N ASP A 765 -26.34 87.77 87.18
CA ASP A 765 -26.52 88.23 88.57
C ASP A 765 -27.92 87.89 89.14
N GLY A 766 -28.03 87.74 90.48
CA GLY A 766 -29.24 87.25 91.16
C GLY A 766 -29.95 88.25 92.10
N ALA A 767 -31.28 88.15 92.21
CA ALA A 767 -32.13 89.04 93.04
C ALA A 767 -32.44 88.51 94.47
N GLU A 768 -32.59 89.41 95.46
CA GLU A 768 -32.69 89.05 96.90
C GLU A 768 -34.06 88.44 97.34
N PRO A 769 -34.07 87.53 98.35
CA PRO A 769 -35.23 86.66 98.64
C PRO A 769 -36.17 87.11 99.78
N THR A 770 -37.44 86.69 99.73
CA THR A 770 -38.41 86.84 100.84
C THR A 770 -39.05 85.53 101.31
N THR A 771 -38.65 85.09 102.53
CA THR A 771 -39.35 84.23 103.52
C THR A 771 -39.92 82.84 103.12
N PRO A 772 -39.67 81.78 103.92
CA PRO A 772 -40.04 80.40 103.58
C PRO A 772 -41.46 80.01 103.99
N VAL A 773 -42.04 79.04 103.28
CA VAL A 773 -43.29 78.33 103.60
C VAL A 773 -42.94 76.93 104.11
N GLU A 774 -43.58 76.47 105.19
CA GLU A 774 -43.37 75.10 105.73
C GLU A 774 -43.93 74.02 104.77
N PRO A 775 -43.26 72.85 104.63
CA PRO A 775 -43.70 71.78 103.75
C PRO A 775 -44.79 70.89 104.38
N ASP A 776 -45.79 70.51 103.58
CA ASP A 776 -46.83 69.54 103.96
C ASP A 776 -46.28 68.12 104.18
N GLU A 777 -46.85 67.37 105.13
CA GLU A 777 -46.44 66.00 105.43
C GLU A 777 -46.76 65.00 104.28
N PRO A 778 -45.81 64.09 103.94
CA PRO A 778 -45.99 63.15 102.83
C PRO A 778 -46.99 62.02 103.14
N SER A 779 -47.91 61.76 102.20
CA SER A 779 -48.93 60.72 102.34
C SER A 779 -48.37 59.28 102.44
N ALA A 780 -49.12 58.37 103.07
CA ALA A 780 -48.68 56.99 103.33
C ALA A 780 -48.26 56.16 102.11
N PHE A 781 -48.64 56.57 100.88
CA PHE A 781 -48.24 55.90 99.64
C PHE A 781 -46.75 56.11 99.28
N SER A 782 -46.18 57.29 99.56
CA SER A 782 -44.76 57.55 99.28
C SER A 782 -43.83 56.77 100.22
N VAL A 783 -44.22 56.61 101.48
CA VAL A 783 -43.52 55.79 102.48
C VAL A 783 -43.55 54.30 102.11
N PHE A 784 -44.62 53.82 101.48
CA PHE A 784 -44.69 52.45 100.95
C PHE A 784 -43.73 52.24 99.77
N LEU A 785 -43.74 53.14 98.79
CA LEU A 785 -42.84 53.07 97.63
C LEU A 785 -41.36 53.15 98.05
N GLN A 786 -40.97 54.13 98.87
CA GLN A 786 -39.58 54.24 99.35
C GLN A 786 -39.09 52.99 100.10
N ARG A 787 -39.98 52.22 100.72
CA ARG A 787 -39.61 51.05 101.53
C ARG A 787 -39.54 49.73 100.75
N TRP A 788 -40.24 49.62 99.62
CA TRP A 788 -40.35 48.36 98.86
C TRP A 788 -39.82 48.41 97.42
N LEU A 789 -39.59 49.59 96.84
CA LEU A 789 -39.13 49.73 95.45
C LEU A 789 -37.85 48.92 95.17
N GLN A 790 -36.85 49.03 96.05
CA GLN A 790 -35.58 48.30 95.90
C GLN A 790 -35.78 46.78 95.93
N THR A 791 -36.66 46.27 96.81
CA THR A 791 -36.94 44.83 96.92
C THR A 791 -37.65 44.30 95.68
N ILE A 792 -38.60 45.06 95.13
CA ILE A 792 -39.31 44.71 93.89
C ILE A 792 -38.31 44.64 92.72
N LEU A 793 -37.45 45.65 92.57
CA LEU A 793 -36.44 45.71 91.51
C LEU A 793 -35.44 44.53 91.58
N ILE A 794 -34.94 44.19 92.78
CA ILE A 794 -34.02 43.05 92.97
C ILE A 794 -34.68 41.74 92.54
N VAL A 795 -35.95 41.50 92.90
CA VAL A 795 -36.65 40.27 92.51
C VAL A 795 -36.86 40.20 90.99
N THR A 796 -37.24 41.30 90.35
CA THR A 796 -37.46 41.34 88.90
C THR A 796 -36.17 41.11 88.11
N VAL A 797 -35.07 41.78 88.47
CA VAL A 797 -33.76 41.60 87.81
C VAL A 797 -33.22 40.19 88.03
N SER A 798 -33.37 39.63 89.24
CA SER A 798 -32.92 38.26 89.54
C SER A 798 -33.66 37.21 88.72
N LEU A 799 -34.96 37.42 88.44
CA LEU A 799 -35.78 36.48 87.67
C LEU A 799 -35.44 36.52 86.17
N VAL A 800 -35.18 37.72 85.61
CA VAL A 800 -34.66 37.88 84.23
C VAL A 800 -33.26 37.29 84.09
N GLY A 801 -32.38 37.52 85.06
CA GLY A 801 -31.02 36.97 85.07
C GLY A 801 -30.96 35.44 85.08
N MET A 802 -31.85 34.77 85.84
CA MET A 802 -31.92 33.30 85.83
C MET A 802 -32.34 32.73 84.48
N VAL A 803 -33.27 33.39 83.75
CA VAL A 803 -33.68 32.96 82.41
C VAL A 803 -32.54 33.14 81.40
N ALA A 804 -31.84 34.27 81.44
CA ALA A 804 -30.69 34.53 80.56
C ALA A 804 -29.55 33.53 80.76
N VAL A 805 -29.21 33.19 82.01
CA VAL A 805 -28.18 32.19 82.33
C VAL A 805 -28.58 30.78 81.86
N ALA A 806 -29.86 30.41 81.98
CA ALA A 806 -30.34 29.11 81.49
C ALA A 806 -30.23 28.99 79.95
N MET A 807 -30.53 30.07 79.20
CA MET A 807 -30.34 30.09 77.75
C MET A 807 -28.86 30.06 77.35
N ALA A 808 -28.00 30.81 78.05
CA ALA A 808 -26.56 30.83 77.80
C ALA A 808 -25.88 29.46 78.05
N ILE A 809 -26.27 28.74 79.12
CA ILE A 809 -25.76 27.38 79.39
C ILE A 809 -26.17 26.42 78.28
N ARG A 810 -27.43 26.49 77.80
CA ARG A 810 -27.91 25.62 76.72
C ARG A 810 -27.14 25.85 75.42
N HIS A 811 -26.95 27.11 75.03
CA HIS A 811 -26.20 27.48 73.83
C HIS A 811 -24.74 27.00 73.90
N ARG A 812 -24.09 27.10 75.07
CA ARG A 812 -22.70 26.63 75.24
C ARG A 812 -22.57 25.10 75.20
N ILE A 813 -23.56 24.37 75.71
CA ILE A 813 -23.59 22.89 75.60
C ILE A 813 -23.77 22.43 74.16
N GLU A 814 -24.52 23.19 73.34
CA GLU A 814 -24.68 22.90 71.92
C GLU A 814 -23.39 23.20 71.13
N ALA A 815 -22.71 24.34 71.41
CA ALA A 815 -21.42 24.70 70.80
C ALA A 815 -20.25 23.77 71.19
N ASP A 816 -20.10 23.40 72.46
CA ASP A 816 -19.07 22.44 72.91
C ASP A 816 -19.26 21.07 72.21
N ARG A 817 -20.51 20.71 71.86
CA ARG A 817 -20.83 19.44 71.19
C ARG A 817 -20.41 19.41 69.72
N GLU A 818 -20.45 20.54 69.02
CA GLU A 818 -19.95 20.65 67.64
C GLU A 818 -18.42 20.63 67.60
N TYR A 819 -17.76 21.24 68.59
CA TYR A 819 -16.30 21.23 68.71
C TYR A 819 -15.73 19.80 68.84
N TYR A 820 -16.28 18.98 69.75
CA TYR A 820 -15.83 17.59 69.89
C TYR A 820 -16.17 16.70 68.68
N ARG A 821 -17.20 17.05 67.90
CA ARG A 821 -17.61 16.28 66.70
C ARG A 821 -16.67 16.52 65.51
N LYS A 822 -16.00 17.68 65.44
CA LYS A 822 -15.00 18.00 64.41
C LYS A 822 -13.63 17.34 64.63
N GLN A 823 -13.31 16.91 65.85
CA GLN A 823 -11.95 16.42 66.19
C GLN A 823 -11.74 14.90 66.11
N ASN A 824 -12.78 14.07 66.04
CA ASN A 824 -12.61 12.61 66.06
C ASN A 824 -13.72 11.86 65.31
N PRO A 825 -13.59 11.61 63.99
CA PRO A 825 -14.53 10.79 63.23
C PRO A 825 -14.24 9.30 63.50
N GLU A 826 -15.04 8.68 64.36
CA GLU A 826 -14.98 7.23 64.57
C GLU A 826 -15.72 6.48 63.45
N VAL A 827 -15.15 5.34 63.05
CA VAL A 827 -15.37 4.68 61.76
C VAL A 827 -16.56 3.70 61.80
N VAL A 828 -17.55 3.94 60.94
CA VAL A 828 -18.46 2.97 60.26
C VAL A 828 -19.33 2.03 61.10
N VAL A 829 -20.63 1.99 60.79
CA VAL A 829 -21.45 0.81 60.37
C VAL A 829 -22.92 1.26 60.34
N GLU A 830 -23.66 0.89 59.29
CA GLU A 830 -25.11 1.14 59.17
C GLU A 830 -25.94 0.23 60.08
N GLU A 831 -27.13 0.67 60.50
CA GLU A 831 -28.33 -0.18 60.40
C GLU A 831 -29.62 0.66 60.31
N VAL A 832 -30.67 0.05 59.76
CA VAL A 832 -31.84 0.72 59.15
C VAL A 832 -32.96 1.01 60.16
N GLY A 833 -33.56 2.21 60.11
CA GLY A 833 -34.87 2.43 60.76
C GLY A 833 -35.41 3.86 60.85
N ASP A 834 -36.44 4.14 60.05
CA ASP A 834 -37.58 5.03 60.34
C ASP A 834 -37.41 6.58 60.28
N TRP A 835 -37.82 7.20 59.15
CA TRP A 835 -37.94 8.66 59.00
C TRP A 835 -39.26 9.16 58.36
N MET A 836 -40.22 8.29 58.04
CA MET A 836 -41.49 8.66 57.38
C MET A 836 -42.59 9.12 58.36
N ALA A 837 -42.32 10.15 59.18
CA ALA A 837 -43.26 10.59 60.21
C ALA A 837 -43.56 12.09 60.24
N LYS A 838 -42.88 12.93 59.44
CA LYS A 838 -43.00 14.39 59.55
C LYS A 838 -42.90 15.13 58.21
N PHE A 839 -44.08 15.37 57.65
CA PHE A 839 -44.60 16.64 57.11
C PHE A 839 -45.31 16.50 55.76
N GLU A 840 -46.58 16.12 55.83
CA GLU A 840 -47.59 16.50 54.83
C GLU A 840 -48.07 17.94 55.10
N GLU A 841 -48.39 18.68 54.02
CA GLU A 841 -49.18 19.95 53.94
C GLU A 841 -48.73 21.17 54.79
N GLY A 842 -48.56 22.39 54.27
CA GLY A 842 -48.66 22.94 52.91
C GLY A 842 -48.90 24.47 52.93
N GLY A 843 -48.44 25.22 51.92
CA GLY A 843 -48.75 26.65 51.72
C GLY A 843 -47.55 27.58 51.49
N GLU A 844 -47.60 28.38 50.42
CA GLU A 844 -46.51 29.21 49.87
C GLU A 844 -46.48 30.66 50.43
N GLU A 845 -45.29 31.30 50.43
CA GLU A 845 -44.98 32.51 49.63
C GLU A 845 -43.46 32.84 49.71
N ILE A 846 -42.87 33.34 48.62
CA ILE A 846 -41.42 33.54 48.41
C ILE A 846 -41.17 35.01 48.00
N PRO A 847 -40.03 35.62 48.38
CA PRO A 847 -39.01 35.95 47.35
C PRO A 847 -37.55 35.89 47.88
N GLU A 848 -36.48 35.82 47.08
CA GLU A 848 -36.24 35.24 45.75
C GLU A 848 -34.69 35.22 45.60
N ILE A 849 -34.07 34.07 45.30
CA ILE A 849 -32.65 34.00 44.92
C ILE A 849 -32.55 33.11 43.68
N ILE A 850 -31.77 33.58 42.69
CA ILE A 850 -31.68 33.00 41.35
C ILE A 850 -30.62 31.90 41.35
N GLU A 851 -31.02 30.66 41.08
CA GLU A 851 -30.12 29.56 40.70
C GLU A 851 -30.44 29.07 39.28
N SER A 852 -29.38 28.66 38.57
CA SER A 852 -29.43 28.21 37.17
C SER A 852 -30.18 26.88 37.02
N PRO A 853 -31.00 26.69 35.97
CA PRO A 853 -31.83 25.50 35.83
C PRO A 853 -31.00 24.25 35.49
N THR A 854 -31.01 23.25 36.37
CA THR A 854 -30.59 21.88 36.03
C THR A 854 -31.80 21.09 35.54
N THR A 855 -31.76 20.65 34.28
CA THR A 855 -32.85 19.89 33.65
C THR A 855 -32.59 18.39 33.76
N ASP A 856 -33.61 17.63 34.16
CA ASP A 856 -33.60 16.17 34.16
C ASP A 856 -33.37 15.60 32.74
N VAL A 857 -32.63 14.50 32.64
CA VAL A 857 -32.26 13.86 31.36
C VAL A 857 -33.50 13.40 30.57
N ALA A 858 -34.60 13.01 31.22
CA ALA A 858 -35.84 12.65 30.53
C ALA A 858 -36.58 13.88 29.98
N SER A 859 -36.66 14.97 30.76
CA SER A 859 -37.17 16.27 30.33
C SER A 859 -36.37 16.87 29.17
N PHE A 860 -35.03 16.88 29.26
CA PHE A 860 -34.15 17.33 28.18
C PHE A 860 -34.37 16.51 26.90
N ARG A 861 -34.56 15.20 27.02
CA ARG A 861 -34.83 14.32 25.88
C ARG A 861 -36.18 14.60 25.21
N ALA A 862 -37.20 14.99 25.97
CA ALA A 862 -38.49 15.41 25.41
C ALA A 862 -38.36 16.75 24.66
N ASP A 863 -37.78 17.77 25.30
CA ASP A 863 -37.60 19.12 24.75
C ASP A 863 -36.70 19.12 23.50
N PHE A 864 -35.69 18.25 23.46
CA PHE A 864 -34.79 18.09 22.31
C PHE A 864 -35.50 17.48 21.09
N ILE A 865 -36.41 16.51 21.32
CA ILE A 865 -37.22 15.89 20.26
C ILE A 865 -38.33 16.85 19.78
N GLU A 866 -38.90 17.68 20.66
CA GLU A 866 -39.94 18.64 20.30
C GLU A 866 -39.41 19.85 19.51
N LYS A 867 -38.15 20.25 19.71
CA LYS A 867 -37.51 21.38 19.00
C LYS A 867 -36.80 21.01 17.68
N SER A 868 -36.54 19.72 17.40
CA SER A 868 -35.92 19.28 16.14
C SER A 868 -36.97 19.05 15.04
N GLY A 869 -37.43 20.14 14.42
CA GLY A 869 -38.46 20.10 13.38
C GLY A 869 -38.05 19.38 12.08
N ASP A 870 -38.69 18.24 11.83
CA ASP A 870 -38.99 17.59 10.53
C ASP A 870 -37.89 17.58 9.44
N HIS A 871 -37.10 16.49 9.43
CA HIS A 871 -36.53 15.93 8.21
C HIS A 871 -37.14 14.55 7.92
N SER A 872 -38.41 14.54 7.50
CA SER A 872 -39.10 13.35 6.98
C SER A 872 -38.39 12.78 5.74
N ARG A 873 -37.62 11.73 5.96
CA ARG A 873 -37.50 10.62 5.01
C ARG A 873 -38.14 9.42 5.67
N ASP A 874 -39.24 8.94 5.09
CA ASP A 874 -39.95 7.77 5.59
C ASP A 874 -39.02 6.56 5.66
N VAL A 875 -38.61 6.19 6.87
CA VAL A 875 -37.91 4.94 7.13
C VAL A 875 -38.97 3.85 7.16
N ALA A 876 -38.90 2.94 6.18
CA ALA A 876 -39.82 1.82 6.08
C ALA A 876 -39.82 0.98 7.38
N PRO A 877 -40.97 0.40 7.79
CA PRO A 877 -41.03 -0.43 8.98
C PRO A 877 -40.08 -1.63 8.84
N ALA A 878 -39.39 -1.97 9.93
CA ALA A 878 -38.50 -3.12 9.98
C ALA A 878 -39.26 -4.41 9.59
N PRO A 879 -38.63 -5.37 8.89
CA PRO A 879 -39.29 -6.59 8.47
C PRO A 879 -39.82 -7.39 9.67
N ASP A 880 -40.97 -8.05 9.48
CA ASP A 880 -41.55 -8.97 10.44
C ASP A 880 -40.50 -10.01 10.89
N THR A 881 -40.42 -10.32 12.19
CA THR A 881 -39.43 -11.25 12.73
C THR A 881 -39.59 -12.67 12.15
N ALA A 882 -40.79 -13.03 11.65
CA ALA A 882 -40.99 -14.26 10.88
C ALA A 882 -40.30 -14.24 9.49
N VAL A 883 -40.08 -13.07 8.89
CA VAL A 883 -39.33 -12.91 7.63
C VAL A 883 -37.84 -12.88 7.91
N VAL A 884 -37.39 -12.26 9.01
CA VAL A 884 -35.98 -12.29 9.43
C VAL A 884 -35.54 -13.70 9.81
N GLY A 885 -36.38 -14.48 10.50
CA GLY A 885 -36.11 -15.90 10.78
C GLY A 885 -35.98 -16.73 9.51
N LYS A 886 -36.87 -16.55 8.53
CA LYS A 886 -36.76 -17.20 7.21
C LYS A 886 -35.56 -16.75 6.39
N ALA A 887 -35.13 -15.50 6.54
CA ALA A 887 -33.90 -15.02 5.90
C ALA A 887 -32.65 -15.63 6.54
N GLY A 888 -32.69 -15.97 7.83
CA GLY A 888 -31.66 -16.76 8.51
C GLY A 888 -31.59 -18.20 8.00
N GLU A 889 -32.73 -18.91 8.00
CA GLU A 889 -32.81 -20.28 7.44
C GLU A 889 -32.32 -20.32 5.98
N LEU A 890 -32.71 -19.34 5.15
CA LEU A 890 -32.28 -19.27 3.75
C LEU A 890 -30.78 -18.89 3.59
N LEU A 891 -30.18 -18.17 4.53
CA LEU A 891 -28.74 -17.88 4.52
C LEU A 891 -27.92 -19.11 4.91
N ASP A 892 -28.36 -19.86 5.93
CA ASP A 892 -27.69 -21.09 6.36
C ASP A 892 -27.84 -22.18 5.29
N GLU A 893 -29.00 -22.28 4.62
CA GLU A 893 -29.24 -23.20 3.50
C GLU A 893 -28.38 -22.84 2.27
N THR A 894 -28.25 -21.55 1.92
CA THR A 894 -27.43 -21.13 0.76
C THR A 894 -25.92 -21.11 1.01
N GLN A 895 -25.44 -20.80 2.22
CA GLN A 895 -24.01 -20.92 2.53
C GLN A 895 -23.53 -22.37 2.65
N ALA A 896 -24.41 -23.29 3.05
CA ALA A 896 -24.09 -24.71 3.10
C ALA A 896 -24.12 -25.37 1.71
N GLU A 897 -25.11 -25.07 0.86
CA GLU A 897 -25.21 -25.68 -0.48
C GLU A 897 -24.10 -25.18 -1.42
N ASP A 898 -23.86 -23.87 -1.58
CA ASP A 898 -22.79 -23.37 -2.48
C ASP A 898 -21.40 -23.87 -2.05
N ALA A 899 -21.08 -23.86 -0.74
CA ALA A 899 -19.77 -24.32 -0.26
C ALA A 899 -19.56 -25.83 -0.40
N ILE A 900 -20.63 -26.63 -0.37
CA ILE A 900 -20.57 -28.08 -0.66
C ILE A 900 -20.49 -28.32 -2.18
N GLN A 901 -21.19 -27.52 -2.98
CA GLN A 901 -21.17 -27.61 -4.45
C GLN A 901 -19.77 -27.25 -4.99
N ASP A 902 -19.17 -26.16 -4.53
CA ASP A 902 -17.78 -25.76 -4.86
C ASP A 902 -16.76 -26.81 -4.40
N ALA A 903 -16.96 -27.42 -3.23
CA ALA A 903 -16.08 -28.48 -2.73
C ALA A 903 -16.20 -29.78 -3.54
N ILE A 904 -17.39 -30.09 -4.08
CA ILE A 904 -17.61 -31.21 -5.01
C ILE A 904 -17.01 -30.89 -6.38
N GLU A 905 -17.16 -29.66 -6.88
CA GLU A 905 -16.58 -29.24 -8.17
C GLU A 905 -15.04 -29.21 -8.12
N MET A 906 -14.44 -28.79 -7.00
CA MET A 906 -12.99 -28.94 -6.76
C MET A 906 -12.56 -30.40 -6.61
N ALA A 907 -13.39 -31.27 -6.03
CA ALA A 907 -13.07 -32.70 -5.91
C ALA A 907 -13.12 -33.42 -7.27
N ASP A 908 -14.13 -33.15 -8.10
CA ASP A 908 -14.23 -33.70 -9.47
C ASP A 908 -13.09 -33.17 -10.36
N GLN A 909 -12.73 -31.88 -10.26
CA GLN A 909 -11.56 -31.32 -10.98
C GLN A 909 -10.24 -31.98 -10.57
N LEU A 910 -10.03 -32.24 -9.27
CA LEU A 910 -8.87 -32.98 -8.78
C LEU A 910 -8.87 -34.47 -9.18
N GLN A 911 -10.03 -35.02 -9.58
CA GLN A 911 -10.18 -36.42 -9.99
C GLN A 911 -10.11 -36.61 -11.52
N GLU A 912 -10.34 -35.57 -12.32
CA GLU A 912 -10.04 -35.57 -13.76
C GLU A 912 -8.56 -35.25 -14.07
N SER A 913 -7.85 -34.51 -13.22
CA SER A 913 -6.40 -34.32 -13.33
C SER A 913 -5.64 -35.38 -12.53
N ASP A 914 -5.21 -36.46 -13.20
CA ASP A 914 -4.42 -37.57 -12.63
C ASP A 914 -2.95 -37.15 -12.34
N ILE A 915 -2.78 -36.07 -11.57
CA ILE A 915 -1.51 -35.38 -11.29
C ILE A 915 -1.21 -35.50 -9.79
N ILE A 916 -0.37 -36.47 -9.45
CA ILE A 916 0.17 -36.62 -8.09
C ILE A 916 1.08 -35.42 -7.80
N HIS A 917 0.73 -34.61 -6.78
CA HIS A 917 1.58 -33.51 -6.30
C HIS A 917 2.98 -34.04 -5.91
N PRO A 918 4.08 -33.41 -6.35
CA PRO A 918 5.43 -34.00 -6.26
C PRO A 918 5.97 -34.23 -4.84
N GLU A 919 5.30 -33.71 -3.80
CA GLU A 919 5.64 -33.98 -2.40
C GLU A 919 5.02 -35.29 -1.84
N ASN A 920 4.04 -35.89 -2.52
CA ASN A 920 3.33 -37.08 -2.05
C ASN A 920 4.02 -38.42 -2.39
N ILE A 921 5.28 -38.39 -2.86
CA ILE A 921 6.07 -39.59 -3.20
C ILE A 921 6.76 -40.24 -1.98
N VAL A 922 6.72 -39.60 -0.79
CA VAL A 922 7.37 -40.11 0.43
C VAL A 922 6.41 -40.20 1.62
N LEU A 923 5.36 -41.00 1.48
CA LEU A 923 4.60 -41.52 2.63
C LEU A 923 4.45 -43.04 2.51
N ASP A 924 5.04 -43.75 3.49
CA ASP A 924 5.06 -45.20 3.58
C ASP A 924 3.65 -45.71 3.94
N LEU A 925 3.07 -46.59 3.13
CA LEU A 925 1.62 -46.90 3.16
C LEU A 925 1.19 -47.85 4.30
N ASP A 926 2.14 -48.36 5.09
CA ASP A 926 1.86 -49.39 6.10
C ASP A 926 1.33 -48.84 7.46
N ASP A 927 1.42 -47.53 7.73
CA ASP A 927 1.14 -46.93 9.05
C ASP A 927 -0.25 -46.25 9.16
N PHE A 928 -1.03 -46.22 8.07
CA PHE A 928 -2.34 -45.52 8.02
C PHE A 928 -3.52 -46.41 8.42
N ASP A 929 -3.50 -47.70 8.03
CA ASP A 929 -4.59 -48.65 8.30
C ASP A 929 -4.75 -48.99 9.79
N GLU A 930 -3.66 -49.11 10.56
CA GLU A 930 -3.75 -49.38 12.02
C GLU A 930 -4.40 -48.23 12.81
N ARG A 931 -4.31 -46.99 12.31
CA ARG A 931 -4.93 -45.82 12.94
C ARG A 931 -6.43 -45.73 12.68
N LEU A 932 -6.89 -46.09 11.48
CA LEU A 932 -8.31 -46.03 11.14
C LEU A 932 -9.15 -47.01 11.99
N ASP A 933 -8.64 -48.23 12.21
CA ASP A 933 -9.33 -49.29 12.97
C ASP A 933 -9.43 -49.01 14.48
N SER A 934 -8.66 -48.01 14.98
CA SER A 934 -8.70 -47.54 16.36
C SER A 934 -9.85 -46.55 16.65
N LEU A 935 -10.22 -45.72 15.66
CA LEU A 935 -11.26 -44.68 15.80
C LEU A 935 -12.69 -45.24 15.71
N GLY A 936 -12.86 -46.44 15.14
CA GLY A 936 -14.18 -47.07 14.97
C GLY A 936 -14.79 -47.72 16.23
N ARG A 937 -14.09 -47.70 17.38
CA ARG A 937 -14.54 -48.43 18.60
C ARG A 937 -15.07 -47.55 19.73
N ASP A 938 -14.81 -46.24 19.73
CA ASP A 938 -15.17 -45.32 20.84
C ASP A 938 -16.47 -44.51 20.61
N LEU A 939 -17.27 -44.86 19.59
CA LEU A 939 -18.56 -44.19 19.28
C LEU A 939 -19.78 -45.15 19.33
N ARG A 940 -19.70 -46.20 20.16
CA ARG A 940 -20.80 -47.12 20.45
C ARG A 940 -20.82 -47.55 21.92
N ASP A 941 -21.10 -46.58 22.78
CA ASP A 941 -21.90 -46.78 24.00
C ASP A 941 -22.50 -45.40 24.38
N ASP A 942 -23.51 -45.40 25.25
CA ASP A 942 -24.21 -44.23 25.82
C ASP A 942 -25.24 -43.48 24.93
N GLU A 943 -26.37 -44.15 24.66
CA GLU A 943 -27.69 -43.51 24.84
C GLU A 943 -28.53 -44.26 25.88
N ASP A 944 -29.04 -43.48 26.84
CA ASP A 944 -30.18 -43.67 27.76
C ASP A 944 -29.85 -43.92 29.27
N PRO A 945 -30.39 -43.13 30.24
CA PRO A 945 -31.18 -41.90 30.14
C PRO A 945 -30.55 -40.63 30.78
#